data_AF-A0A7Y6M9P1-F1
#
_entry.id   AF-A0A7Y6M9P1-F1
#
_cell.length_a   1.000
_cell.length_b   1.000
_cell.length_c   1.000
_cell.angle_alpha   90.00
_cell.angle_beta   90.00
_cell.angle_gamma   90.00
#
_symmetry.space_group_name_H-M   'P 1'
#
loop_
_entity.id
_entity.type
_entity.pdbx_description
1 polymer ?
#
loop_
_entity_poly.entity_id
_entity_poly.type
_entity_poly.pdbx_seq_one_letter_code
_entity_poly.pdbx_strand_id
1 'polypeptide(L)'
;MGAPTVRWALLLAAATTLWLAQPAAAHAMDTARTTAQAAGTAGTTAQAAGTAPVTRAAGTAGADAVTRASADGRVVFIGVPGLHWNDLDPARTPHLWRLAGQSALGSVSVKTVGTVACPYDGWLTVSAGVRSAVGHGCGLPPEPETRGAGAVVPGFQDLRGLRDGTYAGTLGQAVHAAGQCTAAVGPGAALALADLEGKVDVYAAEPAALADWTRCRVTAVDVDELITPYLSGGGLPAEPEALAPARREEAARAADAKVGETLAKVPAGTDVVLAGIGDHGTMPHLRVAMWKGTQATPGALLGTTSTRRDDIVILPDIAPTVLAAAGIAAPPTVIGVPWHPGAVLTLDEGVAHLRESDLTGTTVRSTTGLFFTGFAILQVSFYVTAYLLLSRRRRPYAVGVAALGVASIPVSTYLVNLLPWVRAGVPAAALVGGVLGIAALIVLAALAGPWRRHPLGPPAVVAGVTAATLVGDLLSGTTLQFNSLMGYTAVVGGRYYGLANIPFALLATAVLMVTAVAADHLVRVGRRTVAVALVSTLGLVAMLLAGWPGVGSDFGGVIAFVPGIAVTAMLVAGRRVSLVKLAGFCVLGGVVVTIIAVLDHTRPVASQTHLGRFVGQVIDGTFLPMIGRKLGAMLNTMLSPNLMPIVIVGLAFLVFALLRPAKVSAGLVPQAFARAPMLRAGLVGALVSGVVGMLVNDSGTAVLSMAVSLAVPLVLYAGLRSPMPEPEPGDPRPDTLEPHGAARTPA
;
A
#
# COMPACT_ATOMS: atom_id res chain seq x y z
N MET A 1 23.96 8.10 51.25
CA MET A 1 23.08 7.03 50.71
C MET A 1 21.73 7.66 50.38
N GLY A 2 21.22 7.59 49.15
CA GLY A 2 19.88 8.16 48.86
C GLY A 2 19.56 8.65 47.43
N ALA A 3 20.40 8.41 46.41
CA ALA A 3 20.13 8.87 45.03
C ALA A 3 19.87 7.77 43.95
N PRO A 4 20.32 6.50 44.07
CA PRO A 4 20.12 5.53 42.99
C PRO A 4 18.73 4.86 42.99
N THR A 5 18.02 4.84 44.12
CA THR A 5 16.73 4.16 44.26
C THR A 5 15.56 4.91 43.62
N VAL A 6 15.57 6.25 43.65
CA VAL A 6 14.50 7.08 43.06
C VAL A 6 14.50 7.01 41.52
N ARG A 7 15.68 6.88 40.88
CA ARG A 7 15.78 6.72 39.42
C ARG A 7 15.30 5.36 38.93
N TRP A 8 15.51 4.29 39.70
CA TRP A 8 14.98 2.97 39.38
C TRP A 8 13.49 2.88 39.63
N ALA A 9 12.96 3.51 40.68
CA ALA A 9 11.53 3.60 40.94
C ALA A 9 10.77 4.35 39.84
N LEU A 10 11.32 5.44 39.30
CA LEU A 10 10.70 6.18 38.19
C LEU A 10 10.74 5.42 36.86
N LEU A 11 11.79 4.62 36.60
CA LEU A 11 11.89 3.78 35.39
C LEU A 11 10.97 2.55 35.47
N LEU A 12 10.87 1.93 36.65
CA LEU A 12 9.91 0.84 36.90
C LEU A 12 8.47 1.34 36.88
N ALA A 13 8.20 2.53 37.44
CA ALA A 13 6.89 3.17 37.36
C ALA A 13 6.51 3.50 35.91
N ALA A 14 7.43 4.06 35.11
CA ALA A 14 7.18 4.33 33.69
C ALA A 14 6.93 3.04 32.89
N ALA A 15 7.71 1.98 33.14
CA ALA A 15 7.54 0.68 32.47
C ALA A 15 6.25 -0.05 32.89
N THR A 16 5.85 0.05 34.16
CA THR A 16 4.58 -0.53 34.65
C THR A 16 3.37 0.28 34.19
N THR A 17 3.45 1.62 34.11
CA THR A 17 2.39 2.41 33.46
C THR A 17 2.27 2.12 31.96
N LEU A 18 3.39 1.84 31.26
CA LEU A 18 3.35 1.44 29.85
C LEU A 18 2.74 0.05 29.64
N TRP A 19 2.93 -0.85 30.62
CA TRP A 19 2.41 -2.22 30.58
C TRP A 19 0.93 -2.29 30.99
N LEU A 20 0.51 -1.49 31.99
CA LEU A 20 -0.89 -1.42 32.45
C LEU A 20 -1.80 -0.61 31.49
N ALA A 21 -1.24 0.26 30.65
CA ALA A 21 -1.99 0.99 29.62
C ALA A 21 -2.31 0.15 28.36
N GLN A 22 -1.75 -1.06 28.23
CA GLN A 22 -1.87 -1.89 27.02
C GLN A 22 -3.31 -2.27 26.61
N PRO A 23 -4.22 -2.69 27.50
CA PRO A 23 -5.57 -3.10 27.08
C PRO A 23 -6.49 -1.91 26.74
N ALA A 24 -6.31 -0.77 27.40
CA ALA A 24 -7.04 0.47 27.10
C ALA A 24 -6.51 1.17 25.83
N ALA A 25 -5.19 1.13 25.60
CA ALA A 25 -4.58 1.57 24.35
C ALA A 25 -4.98 0.66 23.18
N ALA A 26 -5.09 -0.66 23.38
CA ALA A 26 -5.52 -1.59 22.34
C ALA A 26 -6.95 -1.29 21.82
N HIS A 27 -7.91 -1.01 22.71
CA HIS A 27 -9.29 -0.68 22.35
C HIS A 27 -9.44 0.74 21.78
N ALA A 28 -8.76 1.74 22.35
CA ALA A 28 -8.76 3.11 21.82
C ALA A 28 -7.95 3.26 20.51
N MET A 29 -7.05 2.32 20.22
CA MET A 29 -6.31 2.26 18.96
C MET A 29 -7.09 1.58 17.83
N ASP A 30 -8.06 0.70 18.09
CA ASP A 30 -8.95 0.18 17.02
C ASP A 30 -9.81 1.27 16.40
N THR A 31 -10.26 2.24 17.19
CA THR A 31 -11.02 3.41 16.73
C THR A 31 -10.15 4.45 16.00
N ALA A 32 -8.85 4.51 16.25
CA ALA A 32 -7.91 5.37 15.49
C ALA A 32 -7.23 4.65 14.31
N ARG A 33 -7.24 3.30 14.30
CA ARG A 33 -6.72 2.44 13.22
C ARG A 33 -7.54 2.59 11.95
N THR A 34 -8.85 2.73 12.07
CA THR A 34 -9.76 3.00 10.96
C THR A 34 -9.46 4.34 10.29
N THR A 35 -9.15 5.39 11.04
CA THR A 35 -8.92 6.76 10.52
C THR A 35 -7.56 6.97 9.86
N ALA A 36 -6.47 6.37 10.37
CA ALA A 36 -5.14 6.49 9.74
C ALA A 36 -5.03 5.71 8.41
N GLN A 37 -5.76 4.60 8.27
CA GLN A 37 -5.83 3.83 7.02
C GLN A 37 -6.89 4.39 6.05
N ALA A 38 -7.91 5.11 6.53
CA ALA A 38 -8.78 5.96 5.69
C ALA A 38 -7.98 7.03 4.95
N ALA A 39 -7.05 7.68 5.64
CA ALA A 39 -6.24 8.76 5.08
C ALA A 39 -5.30 8.28 3.96
N GLY A 40 -4.63 7.13 4.13
CA GLY A 40 -3.84 6.51 3.06
C GLY A 40 -4.67 5.92 1.89
N THR A 41 -5.99 5.84 2.02
CA THR A 41 -6.87 5.28 0.99
C THR A 41 -7.75 6.32 0.28
N ALA A 42 -7.98 7.49 0.88
CA ALA A 42 -8.67 8.61 0.21
C ALA A 42 -7.81 9.31 -0.87
N GLY A 43 -6.50 9.02 -0.91
CA GLY A 43 -5.54 9.57 -1.89
C GLY A 43 -5.38 8.77 -3.18
N THR A 44 -5.92 7.56 -3.26
CA THR A 44 -5.81 6.67 -4.43
C THR A 44 -7.08 6.70 -5.27
N THR A 45 -7.22 7.75 -6.08
CA THR A 45 -7.85 7.56 -7.39
C THR A 45 -7.10 6.42 -8.06
N ALA A 46 -7.79 5.34 -8.42
CA ALA A 46 -7.23 4.23 -9.16
C ALA A 46 -6.46 4.79 -10.37
N GLN A 47 -5.13 4.77 -10.26
CA GLN A 47 -4.24 5.11 -11.36
C GLN A 47 -4.25 3.92 -12.31
N ALA A 48 -5.30 3.82 -13.13
CA ALA A 48 -5.31 2.95 -14.30
C ALA A 48 -4.21 3.45 -15.24
N ALA A 49 -3.02 2.86 -15.18
CA ALA A 49 -1.93 3.21 -16.07
C ALA A 49 -2.31 2.80 -17.49
N GLY A 50 -2.82 3.75 -18.28
CA GLY A 50 -2.95 3.57 -19.72
C GLY A 50 -1.56 3.45 -20.33
N THR A 51 -1.13 2.23 -20.61
CA THR A 51 0.05 1.95 -21.44
C THR A 51 -0.38 1.81 -22.89
N ALA A 52 0.10 2.69 -23.76
CA ALA A 52 0.21 2.37 -25.18
C ALA A 52 1.25 1.24 -25.33
N PRO A 53 1.01 0.20 -26.14
CA PRO A 53 1.93 -0.92 -26.28
C PRO A 53 3.21 -0.48 -26.98
N VAL A 54 4.37 -0.77 -26.37
CA VAL A 54 5.67 -0.72 -27.05
C VAL A 54 5.79 -1.96 -27.92
N THR A 55 5.66 -1.77 -29.23
CA THR A 55 5.89 -2.77 -30.27
C THR A 55 7.31 -3.31 -30.21
N ARG A 56 7.47 -4.58 -29.84
CA ARG A 56 8.57 -5.42 -30.31
C ARG A 56 8.13 -6.05 -31.63
N ALA A 57 8.83 -5.73 -32.71
CA ALA A 57 8.60 -6.31 -34.01
C ALA A 57 8.86 -7.82 -33.99
N ALA A 58 7.81 -8.62 -34.14
CA ALA A 58 7.83 -9.96 -34.71
C ALA A 58 6.41 -10.37 -35.12
N GLY A 59 6.18 -10.50 -36.44
CA GLY A 59 5.02 -11.19 -37.02
C GLY A 59 3.75 -10.36 -37.20
N THR A 60 3.48 -9.96 -38.43
CA THR A 60 2.20 -9.42 -38.91
C THR A 60 1.05 -10.40 -38.66
N ALA A 61 0.25 -10.15 -37.62
CA ALA A 61 -1.09 -10.70 -37.43
C ALA A 61 -1.90 -9.73 -36.55
N GLY A 62 -2.24 -8.57 -37.08
CA GLY A 62 -3.09 -7.59 -36.40
C GLY A 62 -4.07 -7.00 -37.41
N ALA A 63 -5.35 -7.35 -37.26
CA ALA A 63 -6.53 -6.54 -37.64
C ALA A 63 -7.88 -7.22 -37.38
N ASP A 64 -7.97 -8.54 -37.15
CA ASP A 64 -9.26 -9.26 -37.08
C ASP A 64 -9.51 -10.02 -35.76
N ALA A 65 -9.46 -9.32 -34.62
CA ALA A 65 -10.03 -9.84 -33.36
C ALA A 65 -11.44 -9.27 -33.17
N VAL A 66 -12.37 -9.71 -34.02
CA VAL A 66 -13.81 -9.52 -33.75
C VAL A 66 -14.11 -10.21 -32.42
N THR A 67 -14.52 -9.39 -31.46
CA THR A 67 -15.06 -9.77 -30.16
C THR A 67 -16.17 -10.80 -30.37
N ARG A 68 -15.90 -12.08 -30.14
CA ARG A 68 -16.96 -13.09 -30.08
C ARG A 68 -17.75 -12.81 -28.81
N ALA A 69 -18.79 -11.99 -28.92
CA ALA A 69 -19.84 -11.89 -27.91
C ALA A 69 -20.54 -13.26 -27.81
N SER A 70 -21.22 -13.51 -26.69
CA SER A 70 -22.16 -14.65 -26.60
C SER A 70 -23.10 -14.64 -27.82
N ALA A 71 -23.51 -15.82 -28.30
CA ALA A 71 -24.38 -15.95 -29.48
C ALA A 71 -25.65 -15.07 -29.37
N ASP A 72 -26.10 -14.79 -28.15
CA ASP A 72 -27.24 -13.91 -27.84
C ASP A 72 -26.84 -12.60 -27.15
N GLY A 73 -25.59 -12.50 -26.67
CA GLY A 73 -25.01 -11.38 -25.93
C GLY A 73 -25.74 -10.98 -24.64
N ARG A 74 -26.58 -11.85 -24.08
CA ARG A 74 -27.22 -11.64 -22.78
C ARG A 74 -26.22 -11.86 -21.64
N VAL A 75 -26.34 -11.06 -20.59
CA VAL A 75 -25.54 -11.18 -19.37
C VAL A 75 -26.40 -11.09 -18.11
N VAL A 76 -26.10 -11.94 -17.13
CA VAL A 76 -26.65 -11.89 -15.78
C VAL A 76 -25.52 -11.59 -14.80
N PHE A 77 -25.64 -10.48 -14.08
CA PHE A 77 -24.76 -10.11 -12.97
C PHE A 77 -25.38 -10.53 -11.64
N ILE A 78 -24.64 -11.28 -10.81
CA ILE A 78 -25.06 -11.71 -9.48
C ILE A 78 -24.13 -11.08 -8.45
N GLY A 79 -24.65 -10.16 -7.64
CA GLY A 79 -23.91 -9.53 -6.55
C GLY A 79 -24.20 -10.23 -5.23
N VAL A 80 -23.17 -10.68 -4.53
CA VAL A 80 -23.30 -11.40 -3.25
C VAL A 80 -22.45 -10.70 -2.16
N PRO A 81 -22.97 -9.67 -1.48
CA PRO A 81 -22.21 -8.97 -0.43
C PRO A 81 -21.67 -9.94 0.64
N GLY A 82 -20.39 -9.80 1.00
CA GLY A 82 -19.76 -10.64 2.02
C GLY A 82 -19.29 -12.03 1.56
N LEU A 83 -19.46 -12.41 0.29
CA LEU A 83 -19.04 -13.73 -0.22
C LEU A 83 -17.51 -13.82 -0.41
N HIS A 84 -16.88 -14.81 0.22
CA HIS A 84 -15.46 -15.10 0.05
C HIS A 84 -15.21 -16.60 -0.20
N TRP A 85 -14.03 -16.96 -0.72
CA TRP A 85 -13.73 -18.33 -1.15
C TRP A 85 -13.83 -19.40 -0.05
N ASN A 86 -13.78 -19.03 1.24
CA ASN A 86 -13.99 -19.97 2.35
C ASN A 86 -15.46 -20.41 2.53
N ASP A 87 -16.42 -19.72 1.90
CA ASP A 87 -17.84 -20.08 1.95
C ASP A 87 -18.19 -21.15 0.89
N LEU A 88 -17.29 -21.41 -0.06
CA LEU A 88 -17.53 -22.32 -1.18
C LEU A 88 -17.17 -23.76 -0.82
N ASP A 89 -18.10 -24.67 -0.98
CA ASP A 89 -17.94 -26.04 -0.50
C ASP A 89 -18.83 -26.98 -1.32
N PRO A 90 -18.32 -28.11 -1.80
CA PRO A 90 -19.11 -29.02 -2.63
C PRO A 90 -20.34 -29.60 -1.91
N ALA A 91 -20.33 -29.68 -0.57
CA ALA A 91 -21.44 -30.21 0.22
C ALA A 91 -22.34 -29.09 0.78
N ARG A 92 -21.77 -27.99 1.27
CA ARG A 92 -22.54 -26.91 1.92
C ARG A 92 -23.07 -25.87 0.93
N THR A 93 -22.34 -25.59 -0.16
CA THR A 93 -22.75 -24.58 -1.17
C THR A 93 -22.59 -25.15 -2.59
N PRO A 94 -23.36 -26.21 -2.93
CA PRO A 94 -23.19 -26.96 -4.17
C PRO A 94 -23.49 -26.15 -5.44
N HIS A 95 -24.35 -25.12 -5.39
CA HIS A 95 -24.66 -24.32 -6.58
C HIS A 95 -23.51 -23.40 -6.95
N LEU A 96 -22.94 -22.70 -5.97
CA LEU A 96 -21.73 -21.88 -6.10
C LEU A 96 -20.53 -22.72 -6.49
N TRP A 97 -20.36 -23.90 -5.89
CA TRP A 97 -19.26 -24.82 -6.25
C TRP A 97 -19.36 -25.29 -7.71
N ARG A 98 -20.56 -25.64 -8.17
CA ARG A 98 -20.79 -26.03 -9.57
C ARG A 98 -20.57 -24.88 -10.54
N LEU A 99 -20.99 -23.67 -10.17
CA LEU A 99 -20.73 -22.47 -10.96
C LEU A 99 -19.22 -22.20 -11.07
N ALA A 100 -18.49 -22.35 -9.97
CA ALA A 100 -17.02 -22.22 -9.95
C ALA A 100 -16.37 -23.18 -10.96
N GLY A 101 -16.78 -24.45 -10.99
CA GLY A 101 -16.24 -25.44 -11.94
C GLY A 101 -16.53 -25.12 -13.43
N GLN A 102 -17.42 -24.17 -13.71
CA GLN A 102 -17.80 -23.75 -15.06
C GLN A 102 -17.31 -22.32 -15.39
N SER A 103 -16.57 -21.69 -14.48
CA SER A 103 -16.19 -20.28 -14.58
C SER A 103 -14.67 -20.11 -14.61
N ALA A 104 -14.23 -18.98 -15.16
CA ALA A 104 -12.98 -18.38 -14.74
C ALA A 104 -13.15 -17.82 -13.30
N LEU A 105 -12.09 -17.87 -12.49
CA LEU A 105 -12.12 -17.65 -11.04
C LEU A 105 -11.13 -16.56 -10.64
N GLY A 106 -11.53 -15.65 -9.76
CA GLY A 106 -10.58 -14.70 -9.18
C GLY A 106 -11.05 -14.15 -7.85
N SER A 107 -10.27 -13.19 -7.35
CA SER A 107 -10.60 -12.43 -6.16
C SER A 107 -10.91 -10.99 -6.52
N VAL A 108 -12.01 -10.44 -6.02
CA VAL A 108 -12.30 -9.02 -6.14
C VAL A 108 -11.92 -8.29 -4.86
N SER A 109 -11.10 -7.25 -5.01
CA SER A 109 -10.83 -6.27 -3.96
C SER A 109 -11.96 -5.25 -3.95
N VAL A 110 -12.76 -5.27 -2.88
CA VAL A 110 -14.02 -4.51 -2.79
C VAL A 110 -13.85 -3.05 -2.38
N LYS A 111 -12.61 -2.54 -2.31
CA LYS A 111 -12.31 -1.19 -1.83
C LYS A 111 -13.13 -0.09 -2.53
N THR A 112 -14.01 0.55 -1.77
CA THR A 112 -14.76 1.76 -2.14
C THR A 112 -14.07 3.02 -1.58
N VAL A 113 -14.73 4.18 -1.63
CA VAL A 113 -14.18 5.42 -1.04
C VAL A 113 -14.05 5.30 0.49
N GLY A 114 -15.01 4.64 1.13
CA GLY A 114 -15.04 4.38 2.56
C GLY A 114 -13.91 3.46 3.06
N THR A 115 -13.69 3.43 4.37
CA THR A 115 -12.73 2.51 5.03
C THR A 115 -13.17 1.06 4.96
N VAL A 116 -14.47 0.84 5.08
CA VAL A 116 -15.17 -0.44 4.94
C VAL A 116 -15.96 -0.38 3.64
N ALA A 117 -15.83 -1.43 2.82
CA ALA A 117 -16.59 -1.53 1.58
C ALA A 117 -18.03 -1.97 1.86
N CYS A 118 -18.87 -1.05 2.32
CA CYS A 118 -20.26 -1.38 2.65
C CYS A 118 -21.02 -1.94 1.43
N PRO A 119 -22.02 -2.83 1.61
CA PRO A 119 -22.81 -3.37 0.51
C PRO A 119 -23.43 -2.28 -0.39
N TYR A 120 -23.96 -1.21 0.21
CA TYR A 120 -24.50 -0.08 -0.55
C TYR A 120 -23.43 0.63 -1.39
N ASP A 121 -22.28 0.97 -0.82
CA ASP A 121 -21.15 1.53 -1.59
C ASP A 121 -20.67 0.56 -2.68
N GLY A 122 -20.77 -0.74 -2.40
CA GLY A 122 -20.48 -1.84 -3.30
C GLY A 122 -21.31 -1.77 -4.58
N TRP A 123 -22.62 -1.85 -4.42
CA TRP A 123 -23.60 -1.72 -5.50
C TRP A 123 -23.51 -0.37 -6.21
N LEU A 124 -23.31 0.73 -5.49
CA LEU A 124 -23.13 2.05 -6.07
C LEU A 124 -21.86 2.13 -6.95
N THR A 125 -20.78 1.51 -6.51
CA THR A 125 -19.52 1.43 -7.29
C THR A 125 -19.72 0.63 -8.58
N VAL A 126 -20.52 -0.45 -8.54
CA VAL A 126 -20.91 -1.18 -9.76
C VAL A 126 -21.76 -0.30 -10.68
N SER A 127 -22.76 0.41 -10.13
CA SER A 127 -23.60 1.34 -10.88
C SER A 127 -22.78 2.42 -11.62
N ALA A 128 -21.73 2.92 -10.96
CA ALA A 128 -20.93 4.02 -11.44
C ALA A 128 -19.73 3.61 -12.34
N GLY A 129 -19.23 2.38 -12.20
CA GLY A 129 -17.97 1.96 -12.83
C GLY A 129 -16.72 2.68 -12.30
N VAL A 130 -16.85 3.35 -11.15
CA VAL A 130 -15.81 4.06 -10.41
C VAL A 130 -16.05 3.91 -8.91
N ARG A 131 -14.99 3.92 -8.10
CA ARG A 131 -15.11 3.85 -6.64
C ARG A 131 -16.05 4.96 -6.15
N SER A 132 -17.13 4.55 -5.51
CA SER A 132 -18.21 5.45 -5.08
C SER A 132 -18.56 5.19 -3.62
N ALA A 133 -19.23 6.14 -2.98
CA ALA A 133 -19.76 5.96 -1.63
C ALA A 133 -21.00 6.84 -1.38
N VAL A 134 -21.89 6.36 -0.53
CA VAL A 134 -23.13 7.07 -0.14
C VAL A 134 -22.93 8.08 0.97
N GLY A 135 -21.77 8.07 1.64
CA GLY A 135 -21.40 9.07 2.66
C GLY A 135 -22.16 8.99 4.00
N HIS A 136 -23.14 8.10 4.12
CA HIS A 136 -23.92 7.82 5.34
C HIS A 136 -23.81 6.35 5.75
N GLY A 137 -24.43 5.96 6.88
CA GLY A 137 -24.21 4.68 7.57
C GLY A 137 -24.17 3.44 6.67
N CYS A 138 -23.25 2.53 6.99
CA CYS A 138 -23.01 1.28 6.29
C CYS A 138 -24.27 0.39 6.31
N GLY A 139 -24.79 -0.04 5.17
CA GLY A 139 -26.04 -0.82 5.11
C GLY A 139 -26.35 -1.37 3.71
N LEU A 140 -27.61 -1.77 3.53
CA LEU A 140 -28.17 -2.20 2.24
C LEU A 140 -28.69 -0.99 1.44
N PRO A 141 -28.73 -1.10 0.09
CA PRO A 141 -29.48 -0.17 -0.76
C PRO A 141 -30.95 -0.04 -0.34
N PRO A 142 -31.60 1.12 -0.56
CA PRO A 142 -33.02 1.30 -0.24
C PRO A 142 -33.91 0.44 -1.14
N GLU A 143 -35.06 0.03 -0.60
CA GLU A 143 -36.10 -0.67 -1.35
C GLU A 143 -36.61 0.16 -2.54
N PRO A 144 -36.59 -0.36 -3.78
CA PRO A 144 -37.09 0.35 -4.96
C PRO A 144 -38.60 0.57 -4.96
N GLU A 145 -39.05 1.73 -5.45
CA GLU A 145 -40.47 2.00 -5.73
C GLU A 145 -40.87 1.38 -7.06
N THR A 146 -41.69 0.32 -7.03
CA THR A 146 -42.18 -0.34 -8.25
C THR A 146 -43.09 0.61 -9.04
N ARG A 147 -42.84 0.73 -10.36
CA ARG A 147 -43.65 1.52 -11.31
C ARG A 147 -43.92 0.72 -12.57
N GLY A 148 -45.14 0.20 -12.69
CA GLY A 148 -45.50 -0.69 -13.80
C GLY A 148 -44.67 -1.97 -13.76
N ALA A 149 -44.00 -2.31 -14.87
CA ALA A 149 -43.11 -3.46 -14.93
C ALA A 149 -41.72 -3.20 -14.30
N GLY A 150 -41.34 -1.94 -14.13
CA GLY A 150 -40.02 -1.51 -13.66
C GLY A 150 -40.04 -0.95 -12.23
N ALA A 151 -38.97 -0.26 -11.85
CA ALA A 151 -38.88 0.40 -10.55
C ALA A 151 -38.01 1.67 -10.61
N VAL A 152 -38.10 2.49 -9.56
CA VAL A 152 -37.29 3.69 -9.34
C VAL A 152 -36.60 3.60 -7.99
N VAL A 153 -35.30 3.86 -7.94
CA VAL A 153 -34.53 3.89 -6.69
C VAL A 153 -34.80 5.21 -5.95
N PRO A 154 -35.32 5.18 -4.70
CA PRO A 154 -35.59 6.39 -3.93
C PRO A 154 -34.31 7.18 -3.65
N GLY A 155 -34.41 8.52 -3.67
CA GLY A 155 -33.28 9.41 -3.35
C GLY A 155 -32.12 9.35 -4.36
N PHE A 156 -32.29 8.73 -5.52
CA PHE A 156 -31.19 8.54 -6.48
C PHE A 156 -30.56 9.85 -6.97
N GLN A 157 -31.36 10.92 -7.12
CA GLN A 157 -30.82 12.23 -7.51
C GLN A 157 -30.01 12.88 -6.38
N ASP A 158 -30.39 12.65 -5.11
CA ASP A 158 -29.61 13.11 -3.96
C ASP A 158 -28.26 12.37 -3.92
N LEU A 159 -28.24 11.07 -4.19
CA LEU A 159 -27.01 10.28 -4.32
C LEU A 159 -26.09 10.84 -5.41
N ARG A 160 -26.64 11.23 -6.57
CA ARG A 160 -25.86 11.85 -7.65
C ARG A 160 -25.38 13.26 -7.30
N GLY A 161 -26.09 13.96 -6.41
CA GLY A 161 -25.65 15.22 -5.83
C GLY A 161 -24.45 15.08 -4.89
N LEU A 162 -24.18 13.88 -4.37
CA LEU A 162 -22.98 13.61 -3.58
C LEU A 162 -21.73 13.60 -4.46
N ARG A 163 -20.63 14.12 -3.90
CA ARG A 163 -19.31 14.13 -4.55
C ARG A 163 -18.86 12.74 -5.00
N ASP A 164 -19.07 11.74 -4.15
CA ASP A 164 -18.62 10.36 -4.39
C ASP A 164 -19.75 9.48 -4.98
N GLY A 165 -20.89 10.08 -5.35
CA GLY A 165 -22.02 9.43 -6.03
C GLY A 165 -22.33 10.03 -7.41
N THR A 166 -21.58 11.03 -7.87
CA THR A 166 -21.83 11.80 -9.11
C THR A 166 -22.03 10.93 -10.35
N TYR A 167 -21.36 9.79 -10.43
CA TYR A 167 -21.39 8.87 -11.58
C TYR A 167 -22.41 7.73 -11.44
N ALA A 168 -23.24 7.71 -10.41
CA ALA A 168 -24.29 6.70 -10.26
C ALA A 168 -25.20 6.64 -11.50
N GLY A 169 -25.56 5.43 -11.89
CA GLY A 169 -26.40 5.14 -13.06
C GLY A 169 -25.66 5.03 -14.39
N THR A 170 -24.34 5.15 -14.40
CA THR A 170 -23.52 5.04 -15.63
C THR A 170 -23.72 3.69 -16.33
N LEU A 171 -23.79 2.60 -15.58
CA LEU A 171 -24.01 1.26 -16.13
C LEU A 171 -25.38 1.13 -16.80
N GLY A 172 -26.47 1.46 -16.09
CA GLY A 172 -27.83 1.40 -16.64
C GLY A 172 -27.99 2.32 -17.86
N GLN A 173 -27.46 3.54 -17.77
CA GLN A 173 -27.49 4.49 -18.88
C GLN A 173 -26.77 4.00 -20.13
N ALA A 174 -25.63 3.30 -19.97
CA ALA A 174 -24.90 2.74 -21.09
C ALA A 174 -25.71 1.65 -21.80
N VAL A 175 -26.47 0.84 -21.05
CA VAL A 175 -27.37 -0.18 -21.60
C VAL A 175 -28.51 0.48 -22.39
N HIS A 176 -29.16 1.51 -21.82
CA HIS A 176 -30.20 2.27 -22.51
C HIS A 176 -29.69 3.00 -23.76
N ALA A 177 -28.50 3.60 -23.69
CA ALA A 177 -27.88 4.29 -24.83
C ALA A 177 -27.58 3.33 -25.99
N ALA A 178 -27.38 2.03 -25.71
CA ALA A 178 -27.26 0.98 -26.71
C ALA A 178 -28.62 0.44 -27.23
N GLY A 179 -29.73 1.05 -26.83
CA GLY A 179 -31.09 0.64 -27.20
C GLY A 179 -31.52 -0.68 -26.57
N GLN A 180 -30.92 -1.08 -25.45
CA GLN A 180 -31.21 -2.32 -24.72
C GLN A 180 -31.91 -2.00 -23.39
N CYS A 181 -32.63 -2.97 -22.81
CA CYS A 181 -33.26 -2.82 -21.50
C CYS A 181 -32.49 -3.49 -20.37
N THR A 182 -32.79 -3.05 -19.13
CA THR A 182 -32.26 -3.59 -17.88
C THR A 182 -33.34 -4.29 -17.05
N ALA A 183 -33.00 -5.43 -16.45
CA ALA A 183 -33.85 -6.12 -15.48
C ALA A 183 -33.13 -6.28 -14.14
N ALA A 184 -33.79 -5.94 -13.04
CA ALA A 184 -33.22 -6.05 -11.70
C ALA A 184 -34.06 -6.97 -10.80
N VAL A 185 -33.37 -7.81 -10.04
CA VAL A 185 -33.95 -8.65 -8.99
C VAL A 185 -33.35 -8.23 -7.64
N GLY A 186 -34.17 -7.56 -6.82
CA GLY A 186 -33.78 -7.05 -5.50
C GLY A 186 -33.17 -5.63 -5.49
N PRO A 187 -33.02 -5.01 -4.31
CA PRO A 187 -32.67 -3.59 -4.15
C PRO A 187 -31.31 -3.20 -4.73
N GLY A 188 -30.27 -4.00 -4.48
CA GLY A 188 -28.93 -3.72 -4.97
C GLY A 188 -28.79 -3.87 -6.49
N ALA A 189 -29.48 -4.84 -7.08
CA ALA A 189 -29.57 -4.97 -8.52
C ALA A 189 -30.25 -3.75 -9.15
N ALA A 190 -31.30 -3.22 -8.51
CA ALA A 190 -31.97 -2.02 -8.98
C ALA A 190 -31.04 -0.80 -8.94
N LEU A 191 -30.27 -0.64 -7.87
CA LEU A 191 -29.25 0.41 -7.77
C LEU A 191 -28.15 0.27 -8.84
N ALA A 192 -27.70 -0.96 -9.11
CA ALA A 192 -26.66 -1.24 -10.09
C ALA A 192 -27.07 -0.86 -11.52
N LEU A 193 -28.32 -1.20 -11.89
CA LEU A 193 -28.82 -1.08 -13.25
C LEU A 193 -29.74 0.12 -13.49
N ALA A 194 -29.99 0.93 -12.46
CA ALA A 194 -30.67 2.21 -12.61
C ALA A 194 -29.96 3.08 -13.66
N ASP A 195 -30.75 3.76 -14.49
CA ASP A 195 -30.27 4.82 -15.38
C ASP A 195 -29.94 6.10 -14.62
N LEU A 196 -29.63 7.18 -15.33
CA LEU A 196 -29.31 8.48 -14.74
C LEU A 196 -30.49 9.10 -13.97
N GLU A 197 -31.71 8.70 -14.29
CA GLU A 197 -32.95 9.09 -13.63
C GLU A 197 -33.30 8.20 -12.43
N GLY A 198 -32.55 7.12 -12.19
CA GLY A 198 -32.77 6.17 -11.11
C GLY A 198 -33.72 5.02 -11.47
N LYS A 199 -34.01 4.79 -12.75
CA LYS A 199 -35.06 3.86 -13.21
C LYS A 199 -34.48 2.56 -13.78
N VAL A 200 -35.22 1.47 -13.61
CA VAL A 200 -34.96 0.15 -14.22
C VAL A 200 -36.21 -0.30 -14.98
N ASP A 201 -36.04 -0.88 -16.17
CA ASP A 201 -37.16 -1.22 -17.07
C ASP A 201 -38.03 -2.38 -16.54
N VAL A 202 -37.39 -3.37 -15.92
CA VAL A 202 -38.05 -4.55 -15.35
C VAL A 202 -37.54 -4.78 -13.94
N TYR A 203 -38.45 -4.91 -12.97
CA TYR A 203 -38.09 -5.15 -11.58
C TYR A 203 -38.88 -6.33 -11.00
N ALA A 204 -38.19 -7.12 -10.17
CA ALA A 204 -38.78 -8.12 -9.30
C ALA A 204 -38.07 -8.07 -7.94
N ALA A 205 -38.78 -8.32 -6.85
CA ALA A 205 -38.14 -8.43 -5.54
C ALA A 205 -37.29 -9.71 -5.41
N GLU A 206 -37.74 -10.81 -6.03
CA GLU A 206 -37.11 -12.14 -5.93
C GLU A 206 -37.03 -12.85 -7.29
N PRO A 207 -36.10 -13.80 -7.50
CA PRO A 207 -35.92 -14.50 -8.78
C PRO A 207 -37.19 -15.20 -9.27
N ALA A 208 -37.99 -15.75 -8.35
CA ALA A 208 -39.29 -16.36 -8.61
C ALA A 208 -40.26 -15.42 -9.35
N ALA A 209 -40.26 -14.13 -8.98
CA ALA A 209 -41.23 -13.12 -9.45
C ALA A 209 -40.86 -12.49 -10.80
N LEU A 210 -39.62 -12.66 -11.28
CA LEU A 210 -39.24 -12.20 -12.61
C LEU A 210 -39.80 -13.16 -13.67
N ALA A 211 -40.82 -12.71 -14.41
CA ALA A 211 -41.60 -13.53 -15.33
C ALA A 211 -40.84 -13.97 -16.59
N ASP A 212 -39.99 -13.10 -17.16
CA ASP A 212 -39.25 -13.36 -18.39
C ASP A 212 -37.79 -12.92 -18.27
N TRP A 213 -36.90 -13.90 -18.14
CA TRP A 213 -35.44 -13.71 -18.05
C TRP A 213 -34.78 -13.45 -19.41
N THR A 214 -35.52 -13.58 -20.51
CA THR A 214 -35.03 -13.33 -21.87
C THR A 214 -35.30 -11.91 -22.35
N ARG A 215 -36.19 -11.17 -21.66
CA ARG A 215 -36.68 -9.84 -22.05
C ARG A 215 -35.57 -8.80 -22.17
N CYS A 216 -34.62 -8.79 -21.24
CA CYS A 216 -33.57 -7.78 -21.19
C CYS A 216 -32.18 -8.35 -21.45
N ARG A 217 -31.33 -7.49 -22.03
CA ARG A 217 -29.95 -7.82 -22.39
C ARG A 217 -29.08 -7.96 -21.17
N VAL A 218 -29.29 -7.09 -20.18
CA VAL A 218 -28.54 -7.05 -18.92
C VAL A 218 -29.50 -7.24 -17.77
N THR A 219 -29.29 -8.30 -17.00
CA THR A 219 -30.04 -8.58 -15.78
C THR A 219 -29.09 -8.56 -14.58
N ALA A 220 -29.50 -7.97 -13.46
CA ALA A 220 -28.75 -8.04 -12.21
C ALA A 220 -29.59 -8.68 -11.10
N VAL A 221 -28.93 -9.39 -10.18
CA VAL A 221 -29.57 -10.09 -9.05
C VAL A 221 -28.80 -9.78 -7.77
N ASP A 222 -29.54 -9.35 -6.75
CA ASP A 222 -29.05 -9.12 -5.40
C ASP A 222 -29.27 -10.36 -4.52
N VAL A 223 -28.19 -10.84 -3.91
CA VAL A 223 -28.16 -12.01 -3.03
C VAL A 223 -27.59 -11.56 -1.69
N ASP A 224 -28.46 -11.03 -0.83
CA ASP A 224 -28.12 -10.39 0.43
C ASP A 224 -28.19 -11.32 1.65
N GLU A 225 -28.52 -12.61 1.46
CA GLU A 225 -28.69 -13.58 2.54
C GLU A 225 -27.44 -13.72 3.41
N LEU A 226 -26.26 -13.51 2.82
CA LEU A 226 -24.97 -13.60 3.52
C LEU A 226 -24.67 -12.38 4.38
N ILE A 227 -25.25 -11.22 4.07
CA ILE A 227 -25.02 -9.95 4.77
C ILE A 227 -26.11 -9.64 5.78
N THR A 228 -27.35 -10.03 5.52
CA THR A 228 -28.52 -9.75 6.35
C THR A 228 -28.35 -10.11 7.83
N PRO A 229 -27.73 -11.25 8.21
CA PRO A 229 -27.53 -11.58 9.62
C PRO A 229 -26.55 -10.65 10.37
N TYR A 230 -25.77 -9.83 9.66
CA TYR A 230 -24.89 -8.83 10.25
C TYR A 230 -25.58 -7.47 10.48
N LEU A 231 -26.79 -7.27 9.96
CA LEU A 231 -27.49 -6.00 10.06
C LEU A 231 -28.18 -5.85 11.43
N SER A 232 -27.98 -4.69 12.06
CA SER A 232 -28.65 -4.28 13.30
C SER A 232 -29.31 -2.92 13.09
N GLY A 233 -30.64 -2.87 13.21
CA GLY A 233 -31.40 -1.61 12.99
C GLY A 233 -31.29 -1.04 11.57
N GLY A 234 -31.06 -1.89 10.56
CA GLY A 234 -30.94 -1.49 9.14
C GLY A 234 -29.54 -1.09 8.69
N GLY A 235 -28.54 -1.11 9.59
CA GLY A 235 -27.13 -0.85 9.25
C GLY A 235 -26.19 -1.92 9.78
N LEU A 236 -24.95 -1.94 9.27
CA LEU A 236 -23.87 -2.74 9.82
C LEU A 236 -23.34 -2.07 11.10
N PRO A 237 -23.15 -2.83 12.19
CA PRO A 237 -22.63 -2.28 13.44
C PRO A 237 -21.21 -1.75 13.27
N ALA A 238 -20.85 -0.73 14.06
CA ALA A 238 -19.51 -0.12 14.03
C ALA A 238 -18.42 -1.06 14.60
N GLU A 239 -18.82 -1.98 15.48
CA GLU A 239 -17.95 -3.02 16.04
C GLU A 239 -18.23 -4.36 15.36
N PRO A 240 -17.19 -5.15 15.02
CA PRO A 240 -17.35 -6.44 14.37
C PRO A 240 -17.94 -7.45 15.37
N GLU A 241 -19.25 -7.60 15.39
CA GLU A 241 -19.85 -8.79 15.99
C GLU A 241 -19.63 -9.95 15.01
N ALA A 242 -18.55 -10.69 15.24
CA ALA A 242 -18.26 -11.89 14.45
C ALA A 242 -19.40 -12.88 14.68
N LEU A 243 -20.30 -13.00 13.69
CA LEU A 243 -21.29 -14.08 13.66
C LEU A 243 -20.61 -15.40 13.99
N ALA A 244 -21.24 -16.20 14.85
CA ALA A 244 -20.76 -17.54 15.13
C ALA A 244 -20.58 -18.32 13.80
N PRO A 245 -19.52 -19.14 13.64
CA PRO A 245 -19.24 -19.84 12.38
C PRO A 245 -20.46 -20.58 11.81
N ALA A 246 -21.24 -21.26 12.66
CA ALA A 246 -22.45 -21.96 12.25
C ALA A 246 -23.52 -21.05 11.63
N ARG A 247 -23.68 -19.81 12.14
CA ARG A 247 -24.63 -18.83 11.58
C ARG A 247 -24.16 -18.29 10.25
N ARG A 248 -22.84 -18.11 10.06
CA ARG A 248 -22.27 -17.77 8.76
C ARG A 248 -22.49 -18.90 7.74
N GLU A 249 -22.31 -20.15 8.14
CA GLU A 249 -22.56 -21.31 7.27
C GLU A 249 -24.03 -21.47 6.88
N GLU A 250 -24.96 -21.13 7.77
CA GLU A 250 -26.39 -21.08 7.47
C GLU A 250 -26.69 -19.97 6.45
N ALA A 251 -26.13 -18.78 6.64
CA ALA A 251 -26.26 -17.65 5.72
C ALA A 251 -25.66 -17.96 4.33
N ALA A 252 -24.51 -18.64 4.28
CA ALA A 252 -23.89 -19.08 3.03
C ALA A 252 -24.74 -20.13 2.29
N ARG A 253 -25.39 -21.04 3.02
CA ARG A 253 -26.36 -22.00 2.45
C ARG A 253 -27.58 -21.30 1.86
N ALA A 254 -28.11 -20.26 2.53
CA ALA A 254 -29.21 -19.48 2.03
C ALA A 254 -28.84 -18.70 0.75
N ALA A 255 -27.67 -18.06 0.74
CA ALA A 255 -27.14 -17.39 -0.46
C ALA A 255 -26.93 -18.37 -1.63
N ASP A 256 -26.37 -19.56 -1.36
CA ASP A 256 -26.21 -20.62 -2.37
C ASP A 256 -27.55 -21.07 -2.97
N ALA A 257 -28.60 -21.20 -2.15
CA ALA A 257 -29.93 -21.57 -2.60
C ALA A 257 -30.52 -20.52 -3.55
N LYS A 258 -30.41 -19.23 -3.23
CA LYS A 258 -30.90 -18.14 -4.11
C LYS A 258 -30.09 -18.01 -5.40
N VAL A 259 -28.77 -18.22 -5.33
CA VAL A 259 -27.93 -18.35 -6.53
C VAL A 259 -28.38 -19.54 -7.37
N GLY A 260 -28.68 -20.68 -6.75
CA GLY A 260 -29.21 -21.86 -7.42
C GLY A 260 -30.55 -21.61 -8.12
N GLU A 261 -31.48 -20.94 -7.46
CA GLU A 261 -32.78 -20.52 -8.03
C GLU A 261 -32.59 -19.60 -9.24
N THR A 262 -31.70 -18.61 -9.10
CA THR A 262 -31.34 -17.69 -10.16
C THR A 262 -30.78 -18.45 -11.36
N LEU A 263 -29.75 -19.27 -11.17
CA LEU A 263 -29.10 -20.04 -12.23
C LEU A 263 -30.04 -21.01 -12.95
N ALA A 264 -31.07 -21.53 -12.27
CA ALA A 264 -32.08 -22.38 -12.88
C ALA A 264 -33.00 -21.64 -13.87
N LYS A 265 -33.11 -20.31 -13.74
CA LYS A 265 -33.91 -19.44 -14.59
C LYS A 265 -33.09 -18.74 -15.69
N VAL A 266 -31.76 -18.70 -15.57
CA VAL A 266 -30.86 -18.09 -16.55
C VAL A 266 -30.97 -18.82 -17.90
N PRO A 267 -31.30 -18.13 -19.01
CA PRO A 267 -31.39 -18.74 -20.32
C PRO A 267 -30.05 -19.34 -20.78
N ALA A 268 -30.10 -20.45 -21.52
CA ALA A 268 -28.90 -21.03 -22.14
C ALA A 268 -28.18 -19.99 -23.03
N GLY A 269 -26.84 -20.02 -23.05
CA GLY A 269 -26.04 -19.06 -23.82
C GLY A 269 -25.85 -17.68 -23.18
N THR A 270 -26.45 -17.43 -22.02
CA THR A 270 -26.26 -16.20 -21.23
C THR A 270 -24.94 -16.25 -20.46
N ASP A 271 -24.15 -15.18 -20.54
CA ASP A 271 -22.95 -15.02 -19.72
C ASP A 271 -23.36 -14.72 -18.26
N VAL A 272 -22.68 -15.32 -17.29
CA VAL A 272 -22.90 -15.11 -15.84
C VAL A 272 -21.65 -14.49 -15.24
N VAL A 273 -21.81 -13.30 -14.67
CA VAL A 273 -20.79 -12.61 -13.88
C VAL A 273 -21.26 -12.66 -12.43
N LEU A 274 -20.50 -13.27 -11.53
CA LEU A 274 -20.79 -13.29 -10.10
C LEU A 274 -19.65 -12.63 -9.35
N ALA A 275 -19.97 -11.71 -8.44
CA ALA A 275 -18.98 -11.06 -7.60
C ALA A 275 -19.48 -10.86 -6.17
N GLY A 276 -18.59 -11.02 -5.20
CA GLY A 276 -18.81 -10.48 -3.87
C GLY A 276 -18.47 -9.00 -3.85
N ILE A 277 -19.43 -8.15 -3.51
CA ILE A 277 -19.37 -6.69 -3.81
C ILE A 277 -19.21 -5.80 -2.58
N GLY A 278 -19.06 -6.38 -1.40
CA GLY A 278 -18.88 -5.62 -0.16
C GLY A 278 -18.40 -6.49 1.01
N ASP A 279 -18.03 -5.80 2.08
CA ASP A 279 -17.64 -6.33 3.37
C ASP A 279 -18.78 -6.22 4.37
N HIS A 280 -18.68 -7.00 5.45
CA HIS A 280 -19.67 -7.09 6.53
C HIS A 280 -19.11 -6.67 7.90
N GLY A 281 -17.87 -6.17 7.95
CA GLY A 281 -17.18 -5.84 9.19
C GLY A 281 -15.89 -5.05 8.95
N THR A 282 -15.14 -4.81 10.03
CA THR A 282 -13.93 -3.98 10.01
C THR A 282 -12.70 -4.66 9.41
N MET A 283 -12.77 -5.98 9.22
CA MET A 283 -11.73 -6.79 8.58
C MET A 283 -12.03 -6.91 7.08
N PRO A 284 -11.22 -6.29 6.21
CA PRO A 284 -11.42 -6.39 4.78
C PRO A 284 -10.97 -7.75 4.26
N HIS A 285 -11.70 -8.30 3.31
CA HIS A 285 -11.39 -9.57 2.64
C HIS A 285 -11.37 -9.39 1.12
N LEU A 286 -10.61 -10.26 0.45
CA LEU A 286 -10.80 -10.52 -0.96
C LEU A 286 -12.08 -11.34 -1.13
N ARG A 287 -12.96 -10.86 -2.00
CA ARG A 287 -14.26 -11.49 -2.27
C ARG A 287 -14.21 -12.35 -3.54
N VAL A 288 -15.21 -13.18 -3.74
CA VAL A 288 -15.28 -14.08 -4.91
C VAL A 288 -15.50 -13.28 -6.19
N ALA A 289 -14.82 -13.65 -7.27
CA ALA A 289 -15.18 -13.28 -8.64
C ALA A 289 -15.27 -14.55 -9.49
N MET A 290 -16.37 -14.67 -10.24
CA MET A 290 -16.57 -15.75 -11.21
C MET A 290 -17.12 -15.18 -12.51
N TRP A 291 -16.61 -15.68 -13.62
CA TRP A 291 -17.15 -15.37 -14.93
C TRP A 291 -17.31 -16.65 -15.74
N LYS A 292 -18.56 -17.01 -16.02
CA LYS A 292 -18.94 -18.08 -16.93
C LYS A 292 -19.47 -17.42 -18.20
N GLY A 293 -18.82 -17.64 -19.33
CA GLY A 293 -19.21 -16.97 -20.56
C GLY A 293 -18.34 -17.36 -21.72
N THR A 294 -18.71 -16.92 -22.91
CA THR A 294 -17.98 -17.25 -24.15
C THR A 294 -16.56 -16.69 -24.21
N GLN A 295 -16.29 -15.63 -23.45
CA GLN A 295 -14.98 -15.00 -23.31
C GLN A 295 -14.20 -15.45 -22.07
N ALA A 296 -14.81 -16.30 -21.24
CA ALA A 296 -14.18 -16.89 -20.08
C ALA A 296 -13.78 -18.34 -20.37
N THR A 297 -12.62 -18.73 -19.86
CA THR A 297 -12.17 -20.13 -19.91
C THR A 297 -12.39 -20.75 -18.53
N PRO A 298 -13.17 -21.84 -18.39
CA PRO A 298 -13.33 -22.53 -17.12
C PRO A 298 -11.98 -22.90 -16.49
N GLY A 299 -11.82 -22.60 -15.20
CA GLY A 299 -10.57 -22.81 -14.46
C GLY A 299 -9.48 -21.75 -14.69
N ALA A 300 -9.66 -20.79 -15.62
CA ALA A 300 -8.74 -19.68 -15.76
C ALA A 300 -8.82 -18.73 -14.57
N LEU A 301 -7.68 -18.20 -14.12
CA LEU A 301 -7.63 -17.12 -13.15
C LEU A 301 -8.12 -15.81 -13.77
N LEU A 302 -8.83 -14.99 -13.01
CA LEU A 302 -9.34 -13.69 -13.45
C LEU A 302 -8.46 -12.56 -12.94
N GLY A 303 -7.94 -11.78 -13.89
CA GLY A 303 -7.11 -10.63 -13.64
C GLY A 303 -7.54 -9.40 -14.41
N THR A 304 -6.87 -8.29 -14.14
CA THR A 304 -6.99 -7.07 -14.94
C THR A 304 -5.66 -6.37 -15.15
N THR A 305 -5.60 -5.58 -16.22
CA THR A 305 -4.47 -4.68 -16.49
C THR A 305 -4.36 -3.55 -15.45
N SER A 306 -5.46 -3.22 -14.75
CA SER A 306 -5.49 -2.20 -13.71
C SER A 306 -4.76 -2.65 -12.43
N THR A 307 -4.84 -3.94 -12.10
CA THR A 307 -4.12 -4.54 -10.96
C THR A 307 -2.75 -5.11 -11.36
N ARG A 308 -2.59 -5.51 -12.62
CA ARG A 308 -1.43 -6.28 -13.13
C ARG A 308 -1.23 -7.59 -12.36
N ARG A 309 -2.34 -8.19 -11.97
CA ARG A 309 -2.42 -9.47 -11.29
C ARG A 309 -3.35 -10.36 -12.09
N ASP A 310 -3.01 -11.63 -12.17
CA ASP A 310 -3.78 -12.62 -12.94
C ASP A 310 -4.93 -13.22 -12.13
N ASP A 311 -5.00 -12.94 -10.83
CA ASP A 311 -5.92 -13.52 -9.86
C ASP A 311 -6.74 -12.49 -9.07
N ILE A 312 -6.52 -11.20 -9.32
CA ILE A 312 -7.16 -10.10 -8.60
C ILE A 312 -7.73 -9.06 -9.54
N VAL A 313 -9.02 -8.77 -9.35
CA VAL A 313 -9.77 -7.70 -10.00
C VAL A 313 -10.23 -6.66 -8.95
N ILE A 314 -10.69 -5.49 -9.38
CA ILE A 314 -11.27 -4.48 -8.48
C ILE A 314 -12.75 -4.28 -8.74
N LEU A 315 -13.49 -3.83 -7.72
CA LEU A 315 -14.93 -3.64 -7.80
C LEU A 315 -15.40 -2.78 -9.01
N PRO A 316 -14.73 -1.66 -9.37
CA PRO A 316 -15.07 -0.91 -10.57
C PRO A 316 -14.97 -1.69 -11.89
N ASP A 317 -14.22 -2.78 -11.95
CA ASP A 317 -14.05 -3.61 -13.15
C ASP A 317 -15.30 -4.42 -13.50
N ILE A 318 -16.27 -4.55 -12.57
CA ILE A 318 -17.52 -5.29 -12.82
C ILE A 318 -18.35 -4.62 -13.91
N ALA A 319 -18.57 -3.30 -13.83
CA ALA A 319 -19.38 -2.57 -14.78
C ALA A 319 -18.91 -2.73 -16.25
N PRO A 320 -17.63 -2.49 -16.58
CA PRO A 320 -17.14 -2.70 -17.94
C PRO A 320 -17.09 -4.18 -18.33
N THR A 321 -16.94 -5.12 -17.38
CA THR A 321 -17.04 -6.57 -17.67
C THR A 321 -18.46 -6.97 -18.07
N VAL A 322 -19.48 -6.47 -17.35
CA VAL A 322 -20.90 -6.68 -17.69
C VAL A 322 -21.22 -6.07 -19.06
N LEU A 323 -20.77 -4.84 -19.32
CA LEU A 323 -20.95 -4.20 -20.63
C LEU A 323 -20.25 -4.96 -21.75
N ALA A 324 -19.01 -5.42 -21.55
CA ALA A 324 -18.27 -6.20 -22.54
C ALA A 324 -18.95 -7.54 -22.84
N ALA A 325 -19.42 -8.26 -21.81
CA ALA A 325 -20.21 -9.49 -21.97
C ALA A 325 -21.53 -9.22 -22.72
N ALA A 326 -22.14 -8.05 -22.51
CA ALA A 326 -23.32 -7.61 -23.23
C ALA A 326 -23.06 -7.15 -24.68
N GLY A 327 -21.80 -7.01 -25.09
CA GLY A 327 -21.41 -6.43 -26.37
C GLY A 327 -21.62 -4.90 -26.46
N ILE A 328 -21.59 -4.21 -25.32
CA ILE A 328 -21.80 -2.76 -25.20
C ILE A 328 -20.47 -2.09 -24.84
N ALA A 329 -20.15 -0.97 -25.49
CA ALA A 329 -18.94 -0.23 -25.20
C ALA A 329 -19.05 0.52 -23.86
N ALA A 330 -18.01 0.43 -23.02
CA ALA A 330 -17.95 1.16 -21.77
C ALA A 330 -17.83 2.68 -22.02
N PRO A 331 -18.64 3.52 -21.34
CA PRO A 331 -18.50 4.98 -21.42
C PRO A 331 -17.13 5.46 -20.89
N PRO A 332 -16.61 6.62 -21.35
CA PRO A 332 -15.34 7.17 -20.88
C PRO A 332 -15.29 7.51 -19.39
N THR A 333 -16.45 7.62 -18.72
CA THR A 333 -16.56 7.87 -17.28
C THR A 333 -16.23 6.64 -16.44
N VAL A 334 -16.31 5.44 -17.01
CA VAL A 334 -15.94 4.19 -16.32
C VAL A 334 -14.42 4.09 -16.25
N ILE A 335 -13.89 3.94 -15.03
CA ILE A 335 -12.43 3.81 -14.80
C ILE A 335 -12.01 2.34 -14.77
N GLY A 336 -12.91 1.43 -14.37
CA GLY A 336 -12.63 0.01 -14.39
C GLY A 336 -12.31 -0.49 -15.79
N VAL A 337 -11.74 -1.69 -15.87
CA VAL A 337 -11.45 -2.37 -17.15
C VAL A 337 -12.08 -3.77 -17.17
N PRO A 338 -12.48 -4.29 -18.34
CA PRO A 338 -13.03 -5.64 -18.42
C PRO A 338 -12.04 -6.69 -17.89
N TRP A 339 -12.56 -7.71 -17.24
CA TRP A 339 -11.78 -8.86 -16.80
C TRP A 339 -11.19 -9.63 -17.99
N HIS A 340 -10.04 -10.26 -17.76
CA HIS A 340 -9.47 -11.17 -18.73
C HIS A 340 -9.07 -12.49 -18.07
N PRO A 341 -9.30 -13.64 -18.73
CA PRO A 341 -8.81 -14.92 -18.26
C PRO A 341 -7.29 -15.00 -18.41
N GLY A 342 -6.62 -15.56 -17.40
CA GLY A 342 -5.19 -15.82 -17.35
C GLY A 342 -4.87 -17.32 -17.36
N ALA A 343 -3.95 -17.73 -16.49
CA ALA A 343 -3.53 -19.13 -16.37
C ALA A 343 -4.68 -20.04 -15.94
N VAL A 344 -4.75 -21.24 -16.52
CA VAL A 344 -5.78 -22.25 -16.21
C VAL A 344 -5.28 -23.19 -15.12
N LEU A 345 -6.08 -23.34 -14.06
CA LEU A 345 -5.87 -24.27 -12.96
C LEU A 345 -7.05 -25.25 -12.86
N THR A 346 -6.85 -26.36 -12.15
CA THR A 346 -8.00 -27.18 -11.74
C THR A 346 -8.86 -26.40 -10.73
N LEU A 347 -10.13 -26.77 -10.57
CA LEU A 347 -11.04 -26.10 -9.65
C LEU A 347 -10.49 -26.07 -8.21
N ASP A 348 -10.02 -27.22 -7.73
CA ASP A 348 -9.48 -27.33 -6.37
C ASP A 348 -8.23 -26.49 -6.17
N GLU A 349 -7.31 -26.49 -7.13
CA GLU A 349 -6.10 -25.66 -7.11
C GLU A 349 -6.43 -24.15 -7.16
N GLY A 350 -7.35 -23.75 -8.03
CA GLY A 350 -7.78 -22.35 -8.17
C GLY A 350 -8.46 -21.84 -6.90
N VAL A 351 -9.38 -22.62 -6.31
CA VAL A 351 -10.03 -22.26 -5.04
C VAL A 351 -9.01 -22.19 -3.90
N ALA A 352 -8.10 -23.15 -3.81
CA ALA A 352 -7.06 -23.15 -2.78
C ALA A 352 -6.12 -21.93 -2.90
N HIS A 353 -5.71 -21.58 -4.13
CA HIS A 353 -4.90 -20.39 -4.41
C HIS A 353 -5.57 -19.09 -3.96
N LEU A 354 -6.86 -18.94 -4.27
CA LEU A 354 -7.62 -17.73 -3.93
C LEU A 354 -7.91 -17.62 -2.43
N ARG A 355 -8.11 -18.74 -1.73
CA ARG A 355 -8.18 -18.79 -0.25
C ARG A 355 -6.86 -18.41 0.39
N GLU A 356 -5.75 -18.96 -0.09
CA GLU A 356 -4.41 -18.63 0.40
C GLU A 356 -4.10 -17.14 0.21
N SER A 357 -4.53 -16.57 -0.91
CA SER A 357 -4.38 -15.13 -1.21
C SER A 357 -5.15 -14.23 -0.23
N ASP A 358 -6.40 -14.55 0.09
CA ASP A 358 -7.17 -13.84 1.12
C ASP A 358 -6.53 -13.99 2.51
N LEU A 359 -6.15 -15.22 2.89
CA LEU A 359 -5.50 -15.50 4.18
C LEU A 359 -4.19 -14.73 4.33
N THR A 360 -3.39 -14.65 3.27
CA THR A 360 -2.14 -13.87 3.24
C THR A 360 -2.43 -12.39 3.50
N GLY A 361 -3.39 -11.81 2.76
CA GLY A 361 -3.75 -10.40 2.89
C GLY A 361 -4.32 -10.05 4.28
N THR A 362 -5.23 -10.87 4.79
CA THR A 362 -5.85 -10.69 6.11
C THR A 362 -4.87 -10.88 7.26
N THR A 363 -3.96 -11.86 7.18
CA THR A 363 -2.92 -12.09 8.20
C THR A 363 -1.96 -10.90 8.27
N VAL A 364 -1.51 -10.39 7.13
CA VAL A 364 -0.66 -9.20 7.10
C VAL A 364 -1.42 -8.00 7.65
N ARG A 365 -2.67 -7.79 7.22
CA ARG A 365 -3.53 -6.69 7.68
C ARG A 365 -3.72 -6.70 9.20
N SER A 366 -4.05 -7.85 9.80
CA SER A 366 -4.24 -7.99 11.25
C SER A 366 -2.94 -7.79 12.03
N THR A 367 -1.80 -8.18 11.45
CA THR A 367 -0.48 -8.09 12.08
C THR A 367 0.14 -6.70 11.94
N THR A 368 -0.21 -5.94 10.90
CA THR A 368 0.43 -4.66 10.52
C THR A 368 0.43 -3.64 11.67
N GLY A 369 -0.69 -3.48 12.37
CA GLY A 369 -0.80 -2.50 13.47
C GLY A 369 0.12 -2.85 14.64
N LEU A 370 0.16 -4.12 15.04
CA LEU A 370 1.05 -4.61 16.08
C LEU A 370 2.52 -4.52 15.65
N PHE A 371 2.81 -4.84 14.40
CA PHE A 371 4.15 -4.76 13.84
C PHE A 371 4.70 -3.32 13.90
N PHE A 372 3.98 -2.32 13.36
CA PHE A 372 4.48 -0.95 13.36
C PHE A 372 4.63 -0.38 14.77
N THR A 373 3.70 -0.71 15.68
CA THR A 373 3.78 -0.30 17.09
C THR A 373 5.00 -0.93 17.77
N GLY A 374 5.16 -2.25 17.62
CA GLY A 374 6.31 -2.99 18.17
C GLY A 374 7.64 -2.52 17.59
N PHE A 375 7.69 -2.26 16.28
CA PHE A 375 8.88 -1.74 15.60
C PHE A 375 9.24 -0.32 16.09
N ALA A 376 8.26 0.56 16.27
CA ALA A 376 8.49 1.89 16.83
C ALA A 376 9.03 1.83 18.27
N ILE A 377 8.42 1.00 19.12
CA ILE A 377 8.89 0.76 20.50
C ILE A 377 10.32 0.20 20.49
N LEU A 378 10.59 -0.79 19.63
CA LEU A 378 11.92 -1.38 19.48
C LEU A 378 12.96 -0.33 19.07
N GLN A 379 12.63 0.53 18.09
CA GLN A 379 13.53 1.60 17.62
C GLN A 379 13.84 2.61 18.73
N VAL A 380 12.81 3.14 19.40
CA VAL A 380 13.00 4.10 20.49
C VAL A 380 13.80 3.46 21.64
N SER A 381 13.45 2.24 22.03
CA SER A 381 14.14 1.50 23.09
C SER A 381 15.60 1.22 22.73
N PHE A 382 15.87 0.87 21.47
CA PHE A 382 17.22 0.71 20.95
C PHE A 382 18.02 2.00 21.08
N TYR A 383 17.49 3.13 20.61
CA TYR A 383 18.22 4.41 20.67
C TYR A 383 18.47 4.89 22.09
N VAL A 384 17.49 4.77 22.98
CA VAL A 384 17.64 5.11 24.41
C VAL A 384 18.69 4.22 25.06
N THR A 385 18.63 2.90 24.84
CA THR A 385 19.58 1.95 25.42
C THR A 385 20.99 2.15 24.86
N ALA A 386 21.12 2.37 23.55
CA ALA A 386 22.37 2.71 22.90
C ALA A 386 22.98 3.98 23.51
N TYR A 387 22.19 5.05 23.67
CA TYR A 387 22.63 6.28 24.33
C TYR A 387 23.13 6.02 25.76
N LEU A 388 22.39 5.27 26.58
CA LEU A 388 22.74 4.98 27.98
C LEU A 388 23.97 4.07 28.13
N LEU A 389 24.19 3.14 27.20
CA LEU A 389 25.35 2.26 27.20
C LEU A 389 26.60 2.99 26.70
N LEU A 390 26.48 3.75 25.60
CA LEU A 390 27.58 4.48 24.99
C LEU A 390 28.04 5.68 25.82
N SER A 391 27.11 6.40 26.46
CA SER A 391 27.45 7.47 27.42
C SER A 391 28.24 6.95 28.63
N ARG A 392 28.09 5.66 28.96
CA ARG A 392 28.87 4.96 30.00
C ARG A 392 30.05 4.16 29.43
N ARG A 393 30.33 4.27 28.12
CA ARG A 393 31.36 3.51 27.39
C ARG A 393 31.26 1.98 27.57
N ARG A 394 30.05 1.44 27.69
CA ARG A 394 29.78 -0.01 27.88
C ARG A 394 29.30 -0.68 26.60
N ARG A 395 29.79 -1.91 26.36
CA ARG A 395 29.31 -2.85 25.33
C ARG A 395 29.15 -2.27 23.89
N PRO A 396 30.12 -1.51 23.36
CA PRO A 396 30.01 -0.90 22.03
C PRO A 396 29.78 -1.92 20.91
N TYR A 397 30.40 -3.10 21.00
CA TYR A 397 30.20 -4.18 20.03
C TYR A 397 28.74 -4.66 19.98
N ALA A 398 28.13 -4.91 21.15
CA ALA A 398 26.74 -5.38 21.23
C ALA A 398 25.75 -4.34 20.69
N VAL A 399 25.99 -3.05 20.97
CA VAL A 399 25.20 -1.95 20.40
C VAL A 399 25.32 -1.93 18.88
N GLY A 400 26.52 -2.15 18.33
CA GLY A 400 26.72 -2.26 16.89
C GLY A 400 25.94 -3.42 16.27
N VAL A 401 26.05 -4.63 16.83
CA VAL A 401 25.31 -5.80 16.34
C VAL A 401 23.79 -5.54 16.39
N ALA A 402 23.29 -4.97 17.49
CA ALA A 402 21.88 -4.58 17.61
C ALA A 402 21.47 -3.54 16.55
N ALA A 403 22.34 -2.57 16.24
CA ALA A 403 22.09 -1.58 15.20
C ALA A 403 21.89 -2.22 13.81
N LEU A 404 22.72 -3.21 13.46
CA LEU A 404 22.56 -3.97 12.22
C LEU A 404 21.25 -4.79 12.23
N GLY A 405 20.91 -5.39 13.37
CA GLY A 405 19.67 -6.16 13.52
C GLY A 405 18.43 -5.31 13.28
N VAL A 406 18.35 -4.16 13.95
CA VAL A 406 17.23 -3.22 13.81
C VAL A 406 17.14 -2.66 12.38
N ALA A 407 18.27 -2.35 11.74
CA ALA A 407 18.30 -1.90 10.34
C ALA A 407 17.94 -3.00 9.33
N SER A 408 18.05 -4.28 9.70
CA SER A 408 17.73 -5.41 8.82
C SER A 408 16.25 -5.79 8.83
N ILE A 409 15.50 -5.44 9.89
CA ILE A 409 14.07 -5.76 10.01
C ILE A 409 13.26 -5.30 8.80
N PRO A 410 13.39 -4.05 8.28
CA PRO A 410 12.56 -3.60 7.17
C PRO A 410 12.70 -4.46 5.90
N VAL A 411 13.92 -4.77 5.48
CA VAL A 411 14.11 -5.61 4.28
C VAL A 411 13.64 -7.06 4.50
N SER A 412 13.76 -7.58 5.72
CA SER A 412 13.26 -8.90 6.08
C SER A 412 11.74 -9.01 5.92
N THR A 413 10.98 -7.92 6.08
CA THR A 413 9.53 -7.94 5.86
C THR A 413 9.12 -8.19 4.41
N TYR A 414 10.00 -7.94 3.44
CA TYR A 414 9.78 -8.27 2.04
C TYR A 414 10.33 -9.67 1.72
N LEU A 415 11.54 -9.98 2.20
CA LEU A 415 12.18 -11.26 1.95
C LEU A 415 11.44 -12.45 2.59
N VAL A 416 10.66 -12.23 3.65
CA VAL A 416 9.84 -13.29 4.25
C VAL A 416 8.82 -13.87 3.25
N ASN A 417 8.40 -13.10 2.24
CA ASN A 417 7.50 -13.56 1.19
C ASN A 417 8.14 -14.54 0.20
N LEU A 418 9.45 -14.84 0.34
CA LEU A 418 10.08 -15.98 -0.32
C LEU A 418 9.76 -17.31 0.38
N LEU A 419 9.22 -17.27 1.60
CA LEU A 419 8.84 -18.45 2.38
C LEU A 419 7.32 -18.64 2.31
N PRO A 420 6.83 -19.90 2.27
CA PRO A 420 5.39 -20.19 2.31
C PRO A 420 4.84 -20.07 3.74
N TRP A 421 5.10 -18.94 4.41
CA TRP A 421 4.79 -18.73 5.83
C TRP A 421 3.28 -18.83 6.13
N VAL A 422 2.44 -18.53 5.14
CA VAL A 422 0.98 -18.60 5.25
C VAL A 422 0.47 -20.03 5.43
N ARG A 423 1.22 -21.04 4.97
CA ARG A 423 0.88 -22.46 5.09
C ARG A 423 1.23 -23.06 6.46
N ALA A 424 1.88 -22.29 7.33
CA ALA A 424 2.18 -22.74 8.68
C ALA A 424 0.88 -22.83 9.51
N GLY A 425 0.84 -23.75 10.49
CA GLY A 425 -0.32 -23.89 11.37
C GLY A 425 -0.67 -22.63 12.18
N VAL A 426 0.31 -21.74 12.38
CA VAL A 426 0.12 -20.40 12.99
C VAL A 426 0.76 -19.34 12.09
N PRO A 427 0.05 -18.86 11.04
CA PRO A 427 0.63 -17.99 10.00
C PRO A 427 1.27 -16.71 10.53
N ALA A 428 0.62 -16.04 11.49
CA ALA A 428 1.14 -14.80 12.08
C ALA A 428 2.46 -15.02 12.83
N ALA A 429 2.59 -16.14 13.56
CA ALA A 429 3.82 -16.48 14.26
C ALA A 429 4.94 -16.87 13.28
N ALA A 430 4.60 -17.61 12.22
CA ALA A 430 5.55 -17.95 11.15
C ALA A 430 6.04 -16.70 10.39
N LEU A 431 5.15 -15.74 10.12
CA LEU A 431 5.50 -14.46 9.52
C LEU A 431 6.51 -13.69 10.40
N VAL A 432 6.18 -13.48 11.69
CA VAL A 432 7.07 -12.75 12.62
C VAL A 432 8.39 -13.50 12.83
N GLY A 433 8.33 -14.81 13.04
CA GLY A 433 9.51 -15.66 13.19
C GLY A 433 10.40 -15.65 11.94
N GLY A 434 9.80 -15.68 10.74
CA GLY A 434 10.50 -15.57 9.46
C GLY A 434 11.19 -14.22 9.29
N VAL A 435 10.53 -13.11 9.64
CA VAL A 435 11.13 -11.76 9.62
C VAL A 435 12.35 -11.69 10.54
N LEU A 436 12.23 -12.20 11.78
CA LEU A 436 13.33 -12.21 12.74
C LEU A 436 14.48 -13.14 12.30
N GLY A 437 14.15 -14.31 11.75
CA GLY A 437 15.13 -15.27 11.22
C GLY A 437 15.91 -14.69 10.05
N ILE A 438 15.24 -14.06 9.08
CA ILE A 438 15.89 -13.40 7.94
C ILE A 438 16.73 -12.22 8.41
N ALA A 439 16.24 -11.42 9.36
CA ALA A 439 17.03 -10.32 9.93
C ALA A 439 18.33 -10.84 10.58
N ALA A 440 18.25 -11.95 11.32
CA ALA A 440 19.42 -12.60 11.89
C ALA A 440 20.38 -13.12 10.81
N LEU A 441 19.88 -13.71 9.72
CA LEU A 441 20.72 -14.16 8.60
C LEU A 441 21.45 -12.99 7.92
N ILE A 442 20.77 -11.85 7.72
CA ILE A 442 21.40 -10.65 7.16
C ILE A 442 22.50 -10.12 8.09
N VAL A 443 22.26 -10.09 9.41
CA VAL A 443 23.27 -9.70 10.40
C VAL A 443 24.46 -10.67 10.39
N LEU A 444 24.20 -11.98 10.32
CA LEU A 444 25.25 -12.99 10.22
C LEU A 444 26.08 -12.80 8.95
N ALA A 445 25.45 -12.61 7.78
CA ALA A 445 26.15 -12.31 6.54
C ALA A 445 27.00 -11.03 6.66
N ALA A 446 26.43 -9.96 7.22
CA ALA A 446 27.11 -8.69 7.43
C ALA A 446 28.35 -8.84 8.33
N LEU A 447 28.31 -9.73 9.34
CA LEU A 447 29.39 -9.93 10.31
C LEU A 447 30.37 -11.07 9.98
N ALA A 448 29.99 -12.05 9.16
CA ALA A 448 30.80 -13.22 8.85
C ALA A 448 31.73 -13.02 7.63
N GLY A 449 31.30 -12.21 6.66
CA GLY A 449 32.04 -12.05 5.40
C GLY A 449 33.38 -11.31 5.52
N PRO A 450 34.18 -11.28 4.43
CA PRO A 450 35.50 -10.62 4.40
C PRO A 450 35.42 -9.09 4.57
N TRP A 451 34.29 -8.49 4.17
CA TRP A 451 33.99 -7.06 4.32
C TRP A 451 33.96 -6.59 5.78
N ARG A 452 33.77 -7.49 6.77
CA ARG A 452 33.75 -7.15 8.20
C ARG A 452 35.02 -6.45 8.68
N ARG A 453 36.13 -6.63 7.96
CA ARG A 453 37.42 -5.98 8.23
C ARG A 453 37.36 -4.48 8.04
N HIS A 454 36.44 -4.01 7.19
CA HIS A 454 36.22 -2.59 6.96
C HIS A 454 35.03 -2.09 7.80
N PRO A 455 35.13 -0.94 8.50
CA PRO A 455 34.03 -0.41 9.32
C PRO A 455 32.72 -0.18 8.56
N LEU A 456 32.83 0.14 7.27
CA LEU A 456 31.67 0.36 6.39
C LEU A 456 31.15 -0.93 5.72
N GLY A 457 31.87 -2.05 5.85
CA GLY A 457 31.51 -3.31 5.20
C GLY A 457 30.15 -3.85 5.65
N PRO A 458 29.94 -4.11 6.95
CA PRO A 458 28.65 -4.61 7.44
C PRO A 458 27.47 -3.67 7.15
N PRO A 459 27.59 -2.33 7.31
CA PRO A 459 26.55 -1.40 6.86
C PRO A 459 26.25 -1.46 5.36
N ALA A 460 27.29 -1.60 4.52
CA ALA A 460 27.13 -1.74 3.07
C ALA A 460 26.42 -3.03 2.68
N VAL A 461 26.59 -4.12 3.43
CA VAL A 461 25.85 -5.37 3.21
C VAL A 461 24.36 -5.18 3.49
N VAL A 462 24.00 -4.62 4.65
CA VAL A 462 22.59 -4.41 5.00
C VAL A 462 21.92 -3.47 3.99
N ALA A 463 22.55 -2.33 3.67
CA ALA A 463 22.02 -1.40 2.69
C ALA A 463 22.01 -2.01 1.27
N GLY A 464 23.02 -2.80 0.91
CA GLY A 464 23.12 -3.49 -0.38
C GLY A 464 22.02 -4.52 -0.56
N VAL A 465 21.76 -5.35 0.46
CA VAL A 465 20.64 -6.30 0.47
C VAL A 465 19.32 -5.56 0.35
N THR A 466 19.10 -4.48 1.11
CA THR A 466 17.88 -3.67 0.99
C THR A 466 17.68 -3.10 -0.41
N ALA A 467 18.73 -2.52 -1.01
CA ALA A 467 18.65 -1.98 -2.38
C ALA A 467 18.40 -3.09 -3.41
N ALA A 468 19.13 -4.21 -3.32
CA ALA A 468 19.01 -5.32 -4.25
C ALA A 468 17.62 -5.98 -4.17
N THR A 469 17.09 -6.20 -2.97
CA THR A 469 15.73 -6.74 -2.78
C THR A 469 14.69 -5.84 -3.42
N LEU A 470 14.73 -4.53 -3.15
CA LEU A 470 13.70 -3.61 -3.64
C LEU A 470 13.81 -3.34 -5.15
N VAL A 471 15.02 -3.24 -5.69
CA VAL A 471 15.24 -3.13 -7.15
C VAL A 471 14.84 -4.43 -7.85
N GLY A 472 15.25 -5.58 -7.30
CA GLY A 472 14.90 -6.89 -7.83
C GLY A 472 13.38 -7.09 -7.86
N ASP A 473 12.71 -6.76 -6.76
CA ASP A 473 11.26 -6.83 -6.64
C ASP A 473 10.55 -5.92 -7.67
N LEU A 474 11.03 -4.68 -7.86
CA LEU A 474 10.49 -3.79 -8.89
C LEU A 474 10.60 -4.39 -10.29
N LEU A 475 11.75 -4.98 -10.61
CA LEU A 475 12.00 -5.57 -11.92
C LEU A 475 11.24 -6.90 -12.14
N SER A 476 10.86 -7.61 -11.06
CA SER A 476 10.12 -8.88 -11.13
C SER A 476 8.61 -8.73 -10.98
N GLY A 477 8.06 -7.52 -11.03
CA GLY A 477 6.61 -7.29 -10.98
C GLY A 477 6.05 -7.11 -9.56
N THR A 478 6.88 -6.74 -8.59
CA THR A 478 6.51 -6.32 -7.24
C THR A 478 5.77 -7.39 -6.42
N THR A 479 6.35 -8.59 -6.39
CA THR A 479 5.79 -9.78 -5.72
C THR A 479 6.14 -9.83 -4.23
N LEU A 480 7.31 -9.34 -3.81
CA LEU A 480 7.76 -9.33 -2.42
C LEU A 480 7.10 -8.23 -1.60
N GLN A 481 6.89 -7.05 -2.16
CA GLN A 481 6.18 -5.97 -1.47
C GLN A 481 4.65 -6.14 -1.46
N PHE A 482 4.12 -7.03 -2.30
CA PHE A 482 2.71 -7.39 -2.28
C PHE A 482 2.42 -8.30 -1.10
N ASN A 483 1.40 -7.96 -0.31
CA ASN A 483 1.09 -8.59 0.97
C ASN A 483 2.32 -8.69 1.90
N SER A 484 3.01 -7.56 2.10
CA SER A 484 4.10 -7.43 3.09
C SER A 484 3.71 -6.43 4.19
N LEU A 485 4.23 -6.63 5.41
CA LEU A 485 4.00 -5.77 6.57
C LEU A 485 4.37 -4.29 6.32
N MET A 486 5.39 -4.06 5.48
CA MET A 486 5.84 -2.70 5.12
C MET A 486 5.55 -2.36 3.65
N GLY A 487 4.81 -3.22 2.94
CA GLY A 487 4.38 -3.02 1.56
C GLY A 487 2.91 -2.63 1.45
N TYR A 488 2.22 -3.14 0.43
CA TYR A 488 0.77 -2.98 0.26
C TYR A 488 0.07 -4.34 0.41
N THR A 489 -1.24 -4.31 0.65
CA THR A 489 -2.06 -5.51 0.88
C THR A 489 -3.26 -5.54 -0.06
N ALA A 490 -3.52 -6.72 -0.61
CA ALA A 490 -4.59 -6.96 -1.57
C ALA A 490 -5.98 -6.59 -1.00
N VAL A 491 -6.21 -6.98 0.26
CA VAL A 491 -7.48 -6.75 0.97
C VAL A 491 -7.77 -5.27 1.21
N VAL A 492 -6.74 -4.43 1.35
CA VAL A 492 -6.93 -2.97 1.55
C VAL A 492 -7.15 -2.24 0.23
N GLY A 493 -6.60 -2.78 -0.87
CA GLY A 493 -6.83 -2.27 -2.21
C GLY A 493 -6.29 -0.85 -2.48
N GLY A 494 -5.28 -0.42 -1.73
CA GLY A 494 -4.62 0.87 -1.98
C GLY A 494 -3.79 0.86 -3.26
N ARG A 495 -3.08 -0.24 -3.52
CA ARG A 495 -2.20 -0.44 -4.69
C ARG A 495 -1.95 -1.94 -4.89
N TYR A 496 -1.76 -2.37 -6.14
CA TYR A 496 -1.49 -3.77 -6.49
C TYR A 496 -0.14 -3.98 -7.18
N TYR A 497 0.50 -2.92 -7.67
CA TYR A 497 1.83 -2.95 -8.29
C TYR A 497 2.56 -1.61 -8.08
N GLY A 498 3.87 -1.61 -8.29
CA GLY A 498 4.72 -0.42 -8.20
C GLY A 498 5.28 -0.16 -6.81
N LEU A 499 6.01 0.94 -6.63
CA LEU A 499 6.79 1.24 -5.43
C LEU A 499 5.97 2.01 -4.40
N ALA A 500 5.57 1.39 -3.30
CA ALA A 500 4.90 2.12 -2.23
C ALA A 500 5.85 3.10 -1.50
N ASN A 501 5.28 4.07 -0.79
CA ASN A 501 6.02 5.15 -0.13
C ASN A 501 7.05 4.68 0.91
N ILE A 502 6.72 3.63 1.68
CA ILE A 502 7.64 3.05 2.68
C ILE A 502 8.81 2.32 1.98
N PRO A 503 8.57 1.40 1.03
CA PRO A 503 9.61 0.84 0.18
C PRO A 503 10.46 1.91 -0.53
N PHE A 504 9.86 3.00 -1.01
CA PHE A 504 10.58 4.14 -1.58
C PHE A 504 11.59 4.73 -0.59
N ALA A 505 11.17 5.04 0.64
CA ALA A 505 12.06 5.60 1.65
C ALA A 505 13.28 4.69 1.92
N LEU A 506 13.03 3.38 1.99
CA LEU A 506 14.07 2.37 2.20
C LEU A 506 14.98 2.23 0.99
N LEU A 507 14.44 2.21 -0.24
CA LEU A 507 15.21 2.14 -1.48
C LEU A 507 16.12 3.37 -1.63
N ALA A 508 15.56 4.57 -1.48
CA ALA A 508 16.31 5.82 -1.58
C ALA A 508 17.45 5.88 -0.56
N THR A 509 17.15 5.52 0.70
CA THR A 509 18.14 5.45 1.76
C THR A 509 19.22 4.41 1.46
N ALA A 510 18.83 3.20 1.07
CA ALA A 510 19.74 2.11 0.78
C ALA A 510 20.70 2.45 -0.37
N VAL A 511 20.18 2.96 -1.48
CA VAL A 511 20.98 3.36 -2.66
C VAL A 511 21.96 4.47 -2.30
N LEU A 512 21.50 5.54 -1.61
CA LEU A 512 22.38 6.64 -1.22
C LEU A 512 23.46 6.21 -0.21
N MET A 513 23.13 5.30 0.70
CA MET A 513 24.10 4.77 1.67
C MET A 513 25.13 3.85 1.01
N VAL A 514 24.72 2.92 0.15
CA VAL A 514 25.65 2.03 -0.58
C VAL A 514 26.58 2.82 -1.49
N THR A 515 26.02 3.76 -2.25
CA THR A 515 26.80 4.61 -3.16
C THR A 515 27.74 5.54 -2.40
N ALA A 516 27.34 6.05 -1.23
CA ALA A 516 28.22 6.82 -0.35
C ALA A 516 29.40 5.99 0.19
N VAL A 517 29.19 4.73 0.56
CA VAL A 517 30.27 3.84 0.99
C VAL A 517 31.23 3.55 -0.17
N ALA A 518 30.71 3.26 -1.36
CA ALA A 518 31.53 3.06 -2.55
C ALA A 518 32.30 4.33 -2.97
N ALA A 519 31.65 5.50 -2.86
CA ALA A 519 32.24 6.79 -3.12
C ALA A 519 33.41 7.09 -2.16
N ASP A 520 33.33 6.68 -0.89
CA ASP A 520 34.43 6.83 0.08
C ASP A 520 35.72 6.19 -0.43
N HIS A 521 35.63 4.95 -0.93
CA HIS A 521 36.77 4.26 -1.51
C HIS A 521 37.31 5.00 -2.75
N LEU A 522 36.44 5.38 -3.69
CA LEU A 522 36.83 6.05 -4.93
C LEU A 522 37.48 7.42 -4.69
N VAL A 523 36.98 8.18 -3.71
CA VAL A 523 37.55 9.49 -3.36
C VAL A 523 38.93 9.33 -2.73
N ARG A 524 39.16 8.31 -1.89
CA ARG A 524 40.48 8.03 -1.30
C ARG A 524 41.54 7.68 -2.34
N VAL A 525 41.17 6.97 -3.40
CA VAL A 525 42.09 6.64 -4.51
C VAL A 525 42.15 7.75 -5.58
N GLY A 526 41.69 8.96 -5.27
CA GLY A 526 41.79 10.14 -6.15
C GLY A 526 40.75 10.21 -7.28
N ARG A 527 39.81 9.27 -7.37
CA ARG A 527 38.80 9.17 -8.45
C ARG A 527 37.48 9.85 -8.10
N ARG A 528 37.53 11.11 -7.64
CA ARG A 528 36.35 11.85 -7.18
C ARG A 528 35.28 12.04 -8.27
N THR A 529 35.68 12.29 -9.52
CA THR A 529 34.74 12.41 -10.65
C THR A 529 33.96 11.11 -10.87
N VAL A 530 34.64 9.97 -10.81
CA VAL A 530 34.01 8.64 -10.89
C VAL A 530 33.07 8.39 -9.70
N ALA A 531 33.44 8.85 -8.50
CA ALA A 531 32.58 8.74 -7.32
C ALA A 531 31.27 9.53 -7.48
N VAL A 532 31.35 10.77 -7.99
CA VAL A 532 30.18 11.59 -8.30
C VAL A 532 29.34 10.93 -9.39
N ALA A 533 29.97 10.49 -10.48
CA ALA A 533 29.27 9.80 -11.57
C ALA A 533 28.55 8.53 -11.07
N LEU A 534 29.17 7.73 -10.19
CA LEU A 534 28.57 6.54 -9.60
C LEU A 534 27.30 6.88 -8.80
N VAL A 535 27.38 7.85 -7.88
CA VAL A 535 26.25 8.31 -7.06
C VAL A 535 25.12 8.82 -7.95
N SER A 536 25.44 9.72 -8.89
CA SER A 536 24.45 10.31 -9.79
C SER A 536 23.81 9.26 -10.70
N THR A 537 24.59 8.33 -11.26
CA THR A 537 24.06 7.32 -12.19
C THR A 537 23.18 6.32 -11.46
N LEU A 538 23.65 5.72 -10.36
CA LEU A 538 22.85 4.73 -9.63
C LEU A 538 21.63 5.36 -8.94
N GLY A 539 21.77 6.58 -8.43
CA GLY A 539 20.64 7.36 -7.92
C GLY A 539 19.61 7.64 -9.00
N LEU A 540 20.05 8.11 -10.18
CA LEU A 540 19.17 8.39 -11.31
C LEU A 540 18.48 7.11 -11.82
N VAL A 541 19.20 6.00 -11.96
CA VAL A 541 18.62 4.72 -12.37
C VAL A 541 17.57 4.26 -11.36
N ALA A 542 17.85 4.30 -10.05
CA ALA A 542 16.89 3.92 -9.02
C ALA A 542 15.66 4.84 -9.01
N MET A 543 15.86 6.14 -9.20
CA MET A 543 14.77 7.12 -9.31
C MET A 543 13.91 6.89 -10.56
N LEU A 544 14.54 6.61 -11.71
CA LEU A 544 13.82 6.30 -12.94
C LEU A 544 13.02 5.01 -12.78
N LEU A 545 13.60 3.96 -12.19
CA LEU A 545 12.87 2.72 -11.88
C LEU A 545 11.68 2.96 -10.94
N ALA A 546 11.87 3.79 -9.90
CA ALA A 546 10.80 4.19 -8.98
C ALA A 546 9.68 4.96 -9.68
N GLY A 547 9.99 5.83 -10.64
CA GLY A 547 9.02 6.66 -11.34
C GLY A 547 8.40 6.07 -12.60
N TRP A 548 9.05 5.09 -13.23
CA TRP A 548 8.71 4.66 -14.60
C TRP A 548 7.28 4.12 -14.68
N PRO A 549 6.44 4.63 -15.62
CA PRO A 549 5.11 4.09 -15.88
C PRO A 549 5.22 2.67 -16.42
N GLY A 550 5.00 1.66 -15.58
CA GLY A 550 5.35 0.28 -15.94
C GLY A 550 6.07 -0.49 -14.84
N VAL A 551 6.82 0.20 -13.99
CA VAL A 551 7.62 -0.43 -12.93
C VAL A 551 7.20 0.16 -11.60
N GLY A 552 7.84 1.23 -11.12
CA GLY A 552 7.55 1.80 -9.80
C GLY A 552 6.32 2.69 -9.74
N SER A 553 6.01 3.47 -10.79
CA SER A 553 4.85 4.38 -10.81
C SER A 553 4.70 5.27 -9.55
N ASP A 554 5.80 5.63 -8.89
CA ASP A 554 5.85 6.46 -7.69
C ASP A 554 6.33 7.88 -8.02
N PHE A 555 5.39 8.72 -8.42
CA PHE A 555 5.68 10.10 -8.78
C PHE A 555 6.17 10.95 -7.60
N GLY A 556 5.59 10.74 -6.40
CA GLY A 556 5.99 11.48 -5.20
C GLY A 556 7.39 11.09 -4.73
N GLY A 557 7.74 9.80 -4.83
CA GLY A 557 9.08 9.30 -4.63
C GLY A 557 10.12 9.93 -5.56
N VAL A 558 9.82 10.11 -6.85
CA VAL A 558 10.73 10.81 -7.79
C VAL A 558 11.05 12.22 -7.32
N ILE A 559 10.02 13.01 -6.97
CA ILE A 559 10.19 14.39 -6.48
C ILE A 559 11.07 14.41 -5.22
N ALA A 560 10.86 13.45 -4.33
CA ALA A 560 11.63 13.33 -3.09
C ALA A 560 13.08 12.87 -3.32
N PHE A 561 13.33 12.02 -4.31
CA PHE A 561 14.67 11.44 -4.52
C PHE A 561 15.65 12.41 -5.18
N VAL A 562 15.19 13.23 -6.13
CA VAL A 562 16.01 14.22 -6.86
C VAL A 562 16.89 15.07 -5.93
N PRO A 563 16.33 15.78 -4.91
CA PRO A 563 17.15 16.60 -4.02
C PRO A 563 18.12 15.77 -3.17
N GLY A 564 17.75 14.54 -2.80
CA GLY A 564 18.65 13.63 -2.09
C GLY A 564 19.89 13.25 -2.92
N ILE A 565 19.68 12.83 -4.17
CA ILE A 565 20.75 12.48 -5.11
C ILE A 565 21.66 13.69 -5.34
N ALA A 566 21.06 14.86 -5.60
CA ALA A 566 21.80 16.10 -5.84
C ALA A 566 22.67 16.48 -4.62
N VAL A 567 22.11 16.44 -3.42
CA VAL A 567 22.83 16.75 -2.17
C VAL A 567 23.98 15.77 -1.93
N THR A 568 23.74 14.47 -2.09
CA THR A 568 24.82 13.47 -1.94
C THR A 568 25.91 13.69 -2.97
N ALA A 569 25.58 13.88 -4.25
CA ALA A 569 26.56 14.12 -5.31
C ALA A 569 27.38 15.40 -5.08
N MET A 570 26.74 16.50 -4.65
CA MET A 570 27.42 17.76 -4.34
C MET A 570 28.39 17.62 -3.16
N LEU A 571 27.98 16.92 -2.10
CA LEU A 571 28.83 16.68 -0.94
C LEU A 571 30.01 15.77 -1.29
N VAL A 572 29.80 14.74 -2.12
CA VAL A 572 30.89 13.88 -2.63
C VAL A 572 31.86 14.68 -3.52
N ALA A 573 31.35 15.63 -4.30
CA ALA A 573 32.14 16.55 -5.10
C ALA A 573 32.93 17.58 -4.28
N GLY A 574 32.72 17.66 -2.96
CA GLY A 574 33.34 18.67 -2.09
C GLY A 574 32.74 20.07 -2.26
N ARG A 575 31.54 20.19 -2.84
CA ARG A 575 30.85 21.47 -3.06
C ARG A 575 29.90 21.75 -1.91
N ARG A 576 29.76 23.03 -1.53
CA ARG A 576 28.77 23.46 -0.53
C ARG A 576 27.35 23.33 -1.11
N VAL A 577 26.45 22.76 -0.33
CA VAL A 577 25.01 22.72 -0.63
C VAL A 577 24.46 24.13 -0.45
N SER A 578 23.89 24.69 -1.51
CA SER A 578 23.19 25.98 -1.47
C SER A 578 21.71 25.71 -1.70
N LEU A 579 20.85 26.28 -0.85
CA LEU A 579 19.39 26.22 -1.01
C LEU A 579 18.95 26.71 -2.39
N VAL A 580 19.63 27.73 -2.93
CA VAL A 580 19.36 28.27 -4.27
C VAL A 580 19.66 27.24 -5.36
N LYS A 581 20.77 26.49 -5.24
CA LYS A 581 21.11 25.43 -6.21
C LYS A 581 20.14 24.27 -6.12
N LEU A 582 19.75 23.89 -4.90
CA LEU A 582 18.77 22.83 -4.68
C LEU A 582 17.39 23.20 -5.25
N ALA A 583 16.93 24.43 -4.98
CA ALA A 583 15.72 24.98 -5.58
C ALA A 583 15.83 25.00 -7.11
N GLY A 584 16.98 25.40 -7.67
CA GLY A 584 17.24 25.36 -9.12
C GLY A 584 17.09 23.96 -9.72
N PHE A 585 17.63 22.91 -9.08
CA PHE A 585 17.44 21.53 -9.53
C PHE A 585 15.97 21.08 -9.43
N CYS A 586 15.28 21.42 -8.34
CA CYS A 586 13.85 21.12 -8.20
C CYS A 586 13.00 21.84 -9.25
N VAL A 587 13.29 23.11 -9.53
CA VAL A 587 12.61 23.90 -10.58
C VAL A 587 12.88 23.30 -11.94
N LEU A 588 14.13 22.95 -12.26
CA LEU A 588 14.47 22.32 -13.53
C LEU A 588 13.72 20.98 -13.72
N GLY A 589 13.73 20.13 -12.68
CA GLY A 589 12.96 18.88 -12.69
C GLY A 589 11.46 19.13 -12.85
N GLY A 590 10.91 20.11 -12.13
CA GLY A 590 9.52 20.53 -12.25
C GLY A 590 9.16 20.99 -13.66
N VAL A 591 9.99 21.84 -14.27
CA VAL A 591 9.81 22.32 -15.65
C VAL A 591 9.81 21.16 -16.64
N VAL A 592 10.75 20.22 -16.53
CA VAL A 592 10.78 19.04 -17.41
C VAL A 592 9.49 18.22 -17.26
N VAL A 593 9.04 17.98 -16.04
CA VAL A 593 7.79 17.26 -15.77
C VAL A 593 6.57 18.01 -16.31
N THR A 594 6.50 19.33 -16.13
CA THR A 594 5.41 20.16 -16.66
C THR A 594 5.40 20.14 -18.18
N ILE A 595 6.56 20.20 -18.84
CA ILE A 595 6.65 20.07 -20.31
C ILE A 595 6.07 18.72 -20.75
N ILE A 596 6.48 17.62 -20.11
CA ILE A 596 5.95 16.28 -20.42
C ILE A 596 4.44 16.22 -20.17
N ALA A 597 3.96 16.82 -19.08
CA ALA A 597 2.55 16.88 -18.72
C ALA A 597 1.70 17.60 -19.77
N VAL A 598 2.17 18.77 -20.22
CA VAL A 598 1.49 19.58 -21.22
C VAL A 598 1.53 18.88 -22.58
N LEU A 599 2.67 18.33 -22.98
CA LEU A 599 2.77 17.52 -24.21
C LEU A 599 1.82 16.31 -24.16
N ASP A 600 1.69 15.66 -23.01
CA ASP A 600 0.72 14.59 -22.82
C ASP A 600 -0.73 15.07 -22.90
N HIS A 601 -1.04 16.25 -22.36
CA HIS A 601 -2.37 16.87 -22.46
C HIS A 601 -2.77 17.21 -23.91
N THR A 602 -1.80 17.48 -24.79
CA THR A 602 -2.12 17.74 -26.22
C THR A 602 -2.54 16.51 -27.00
N ARG A 603 -2.38 15.30 -26.45
CA ARG A 603 -2.82 14.07 -27.12
C ARG A 603 -4.35 13.92 -27.08
N PRO A 604 -4.96 13.15 -28.00
CA PRO A 604 -6.37 12.79 -27.92
C PRO A 604 -6.74 12.26 -26.53
N VAL A 605 -7.90 12.64 -25.99
CA VAL A 605 -8.33 12.35 -24.60
C VAL A 605 -8.18 10.87 -24.23
N ALA A 606 -8.51 9.96 -25.16
CA ALA A 606 -8.37 8.51 -24.97
C ALA A 606 -6.92 8.03 -24.80
N SER A 607 -5.94 8.83 -25.19
CA SER A 607 -4.50 8.52 -25.17
C SER A 607 -3.68 9.37 -24.18
N GLN A 608 -4.33 10.29 -23.47
CA GLN A 608 -3.70 11.09 -22.42
C GLN A 608 -3.40 10.22 -21.21
N THR A 609 -2.18 10.32 -20.68
CA THR A 609 -1.89 9.76 -19.37
C THR A 609 -2.54 10.59 -18.27
N HIS A 610 -2.44 10.13 -17.01
CA HIS A 610 -2.93 10.88 -15.86
C HIS A 610 -2.28 12.27 -15.74
N LEU A 611 -1.06 12.43 -16.25
CA LEU A 611 -0.34 13.69 -16.19
C LEU A 611 -0.97 14.74 -17.12
N GLY A 612 -1.35 14.34 -18.34
CA GLY A 612 -2.10 15.18 -19.27
C GLY A 612 -3.51 15.48 -18.79
N ARG A 613 -4.23 14.49 -18.23
CA ARG A 613 -5.55 14.73 -17.61
C ARG A 613 -5.47 15.68 -16.41
N PHE A 614 -4.42 15.59 -15.60
CA PHE A 614 -4.20 16.51 -14.48
C PHE A 614 -3.99 17.96 -14.96
N VAL A 615 -3.26 18.17 -16.06
CA VAL A 615 -3.15 19.51 -16.67
C VAL A 615 -4.53 20.04 -17.04
N GLY A 616 -5.40 19.22 -17.62
CA GLY A 616 -6.80 19.58 -17.86
C GLY A 616 -7.53 20.01 -16.58
N GLN A 617 -7.41 19.24 -15.49
CA GLN A 617 -8.00 19.59 -14.19
C GLN A 617 -7.46 20.90 -13.60
N VAL A 618 -6.19 21.23 -13.87
CA VAL A 618 -5.58 22.50 -13.46
C VAL A 618 -6.17 23.65 -14.28
N ILE A 619 -6.33 23.47 -15.59
CA ILE A 619 -6.92 24.46 -16.50
C ILE A 619 -8.40 24.72 -16.14
N ASP A 620 -9.16 23.65 -15.89
CA ASP A 620 -10.60 23.72 -15.62
C ASP A 620 -10.92 24.06 -14.15
N GLY A 621 -9.91 24.30 -13.31
CA GLY A 621 -10.06 24.69 -11.90
C GLY A 621 -10.54 23.56 -10.96
N THR A 622 -10.71 22.33 -11.47
CA THR A 622 -11.22 21.18 -10.71
C THR A 622 -10.15 20.47 -9.86
N PHE A 623 -8.89 20.94 -9.90
CA PHE A 623 -7.77 20.35 -9.15
C PHE A 623 -7.76 20.67 -7.64
N LEU A 624 -8.34 21.80 -7.21
CA LEU A 624 -8.32 22.28 -5.82
C LEU A 624 -8.89 21.25 -4.82
N PRO A 625 -10.06 20.64 -5.05
CA PRO A 625 -10.59 19.58 -4.20
C PRO A 625 -9.71 18.31 -4.14
N MET A 626 -8.88 18.05 -5.16
CA MET A 626 -7.92 16.95 -5.15
C MET A 626 -6.74 17.23 -4.21
N ILE A 627 -6.17 18.43 -4.30
CA ILE A 627 -5.11 18.87 -3.39
C ILE A 627 -5.61 18.89 -1.95
N GLY A 628 -6.80 19.46 -1.71
CA GLY A 628 -7.42 19.49 -0.38
C GLY A 628 -7.59 18.08 0.22
N ARG A 629 -7.99 17.08 -0.57
CA ARG A 629 -8.05 15.67 -0.14
C ARG A 629 -6.68 15.11 0.21
N LYS A 630 -5.67 15.31 -0.66
CA LYS A 630 -4.30 14.81 -0.40
C LYS A 630 -3.67 15.46 0.83
N LEU A 631 -3.86 16.77 0.98
CA LEU A 631 -3.41 17.51 2.15
C LEU A 631 -4.14 17.04 3.41
N GLY A 632 -5.45 16.84 3.35
CA GLY A 632 -6.24 16.29 4.45
C GLY A 632 -5.80 14.89 4.86
N ALA A 633 -5.51 14.01 3.90
CA ALA A 633 -4.94 12.70 4.14
C ALA A 633 -3.57 12.80 4.85
N MET A 634 -2.65 13.60 4.31
CA MET A 634 -1.33 13.83 4.91
C MET A 634 -1.45 14.37 6.34
N LEU A 635 -2.33 15.36 6.56
CA LEU A 635 -2.56 15.96 7.88
C LEU A 635 -3.19 14.98 8.86
N ASN A 636 -4.16 14.17 8.45
CA ASN A 636 -4.77 13.16 9.31
C ASN A 636 -3.77 12.08 9.74
N THR A 637 -2.85 11.70 8.85
CA THR A 637 -1.76 10.77 9.21
C THR A 637 -0.73 11.45 10.12
N MET A 638 -0.32 12.70 9.81
CA MET A 638 0.64 13.45 10.62
C MET A 638 0.11 13.81 12.01
N LEU A 639 -1.17 14.15 12.13
CA LEU A 639 -1.81 14.62 13.37
C LEU A 639 -2.58 13.52 14.09
N SER A 640 -2.42 12.25 13.69
CA SER A 640 -3.07 11.13 14.35
C SER A 640 -2.69 11.13 15.84
N PRO A 641 -3.65 11.23 16.78
CA PRO A 641 -3.36 11.35 18.20
C PRO A 641 -2.61 10.14 18.79
N ASN A 642 -2.64 8.99 18.11
CA ASN A 642 -1.97 7.76 18.54
C ASN A 642 -0.55 7.61 17.97
N LEU A 643 -0.32 8.06 16.74
CA LEU A 643 1.00 7.98 16.08
C LEU A 643 1.84 9.22 16.32
N MET A 644 1.20 10.39 16.43
CA MET A 644 1.89 11.68 16.49
C MET A 644 2.76 11.84 17.74
N PRO A 645 2.38 11.40 18.95
CA PRO A 645 3.29 11.43 20.09
C PRO A 645 4.55 10.58 19.87
N ILE A 646 4.42 9.39 19.27
CA ILE A 646 5.56 8.51 18.97
C ILE A 646 6.46 9.14 17.92
N VAL A 647 5.87 9.69 16.86
CA VAL A 647 6.58 10.40 15.79
C VAL A 647 7.27 11.67 16.32
N ILE A 648 6.59 12.47 17.14
CA ILE A 648 7.18 13.66 17.78
C ILE A 648 8.35 13.26 18.66
N VAL A 649 8.20 12.25 19.52
CA VAL A 649 9.30 11.80 20.39
C VAL A 649 10.45 11.25 19.57
N GLY A 650 10.18 10.46 18.53
CA GLY A 650 11.18 9.93 17.61
C GLY A 650 11.90 11.04 16.81
N LEU A 651 11.16 12.01 16.29
CA LEU A 651 11.69 13.16 15.55
C LEU A 651 12.44 14.12 16.47
N ALA A 652 11.93 14.41 17.66
CA ALA A 652 12.60 15.23 18.66
C ALA A 652 13.90 14.57 19.11
N PHE A 653 13.89 13.26 19.35
CA PHE A 653 15.11 12.50 19.62
C PHE A 653 16.08 12.53 18.43
N LEU A 654 15.59 12.38 17.20
CA LEU A 654 16.41 12.48 15.99
C LEU A 654 17.02 13.87 15.81
N VAL A 655 16.24 14.93 15.94
CA VAL A 655 16.69 16.32 15.86
C VAL A 655 17.69 16.59 16.98
N PHE A 656 17.44 16.10 18.20
CA PHE A 656 18.39 16.16 19.30
C PHE A 656 19.70 15.41 18.98
N ALA A 657 19.62 14.23 18.38
CA ALA A 657 20.77 13.43 17.94
C ALA A 657 21.57 14.12 16.83
N LEU A 658 20.90 14.80 15.88
CA LEU A 658 21.52 15.51 14.77
C LEU A 658 22.12 16.86 15.18
N LEU A 659 21.47 17.60 16.10
CA LEU A 659 21.96 18.88 16.60
C LEU A 659 23.05 18.73 17.65
N ARG A 660 23.07 17.62 18.39
CA ARG A 660 24.10 17.32 19.40
C ARG A 660 24.73 15.95 19.21
N PRO A 661 25.33 15.67 18.03
CA PRO A 661 25.88 14.36 17.70
C PRO A 661 26.97 13.95 18.69
N ALA A 662 27.79 14.90 19.15
CA ALA A 662 28.81 14.67 20.15
C ALA A 662 28.25 14.17 21.49
N LYS A 663 27.07 14.64 21.92
CA LYS A 663 26.46 14.22 23.19
C LYS A 663 25.70 12.90 23.05
N VAL A 664 25.00 12.70 21.94
CA VAL A 664 24.12 11.52 21.77
C VAL A 664 24.90 10.26 21.40
N SER A 665 25.93 10.37 20.58
CA SER A 665 26.76 9.21 20.23
C SER A 665 28.02 9.12 21.08
N ALA A 666 28.13 9.88 22.19
CA ALA A 666 29.39 10.03 22.94
C ALA A 666 30.61 10.34 22.03
N GLY A 667 30.42 11.11 20.95
CA GLY A 667 31.44 11.45 19.95
C GLY A 667 31.61 10.48 18.77
N LEU A 668 30.95 9.32 18.76
CA LEU A 668 31.13 8.25 17.76
C LEU A 668 30.62 8.57 16.34
N VAL A 669 29.53 9.32 16.17
CA VAL A 669 29.02 9.73 14.83
C VAL A 669 29.96 10.74 14.17
N PRO A 670 30.45 11.78 14.88
CA PRO A 670 31.55 12.61 14.38
C PRO A 670 32.78 11.81 13.95
N GLN A 671 33.15 10.75 14.68
CA GLN A 671 34.27 9.85 14.30
C GLN A 671 33.97 9.08 13.02
N ALA A 672 32.75 8.55 12.87
CA ALA A 672 32.32 7.89 11.63
C ALA A 672 32.49 8.81 10.41
N PHE A 673 32.10 10.09 10.55
CA PHE A 673 32.22 11.08 9.50
C PHE A 673 33.65 11.59 9.29
N ALA A 674 34.46 11.65 10.34
CA ALA A 674 35.88 11.97 10.21
C ALA A 674 36.62 10.87 9.43
N ARG A 675 36.31 9.60 9.73
CA ARG A 675 36.92 8.47 9.01
C ARG A 675 36.35 8.35 7.61
N ALA A 676 35.04 8.38 7.42
CA ALA A 676 34.36 8.21 6.14
C ALA A 676 33.47 9.43 5.82
N PRO A 677 34.06 10.53 5.32
CA PRO A 677 33.32 11.77 5.07
C PRO A 677 32.16 11.59 4.08
N MET A 678 32.28 10.63 3.16
CA MET A 678 31.23 10.36 2.17
C MET A 678 29.99 9.72 2.82
N LEU A 679 30.11 9.02 3.95
CA LEU A 679 28.98 8.46 4.68
C LEU A 679 28.02 9.56 5.17
N ARG A 680 28.56 10.72 5.53
CA ARG A 680 27.76 11.93 5.85
C ARG A 680 26.96 12.38 4.64
N ALA A 681 27.53 12.33 3.44
CA ALA A 681 26.84 12.70 2.21
C ALA A 681 25.64 11.78 1.92
N GLY A 682 25.81 10.46 2.12
CA GLY A 682 24.72 9.49 2.00
C GLY A 682 23.61 9.73 3.01
N LEU A 683 23.95 9.90 4.29
CA LEU A 683 22.98 10.17 5.36
C LEU A 683 22.20 11.46 5.10
N VAL A 684 22.88 12.55 4.76
CA VAL A 684 22.20 13.84 4.54
C VAL A 684 21.28 13.75 3.32
N GLY A 685 21.71 13.11 2.22
CA GLY A 685 20.83 12.91 1.06
C GLY A 685 19.62 12.02 1.35
N ALA A 686 19.79 10.97 2.15
CA ALA A 686 18.70 10.10 2.60
C ALA A 686 17.69 10.87 3.46
N LEU A 687 18.16 11.70 4.40
CA LEU A 687 17.31 12.54 5.23
C LEU A 687 16.60 13.63 4.42
N VAL A 688 17.28 14.25 3.46
CA VAL A 688 16.64 15.20 2.52
C VAL A 688 15.54 14.51 1.74
N SER A 689 15.79 13.31 1.21
CA SER A 689 14.76 12.53 0.52
C SER A 689 13.59 12.18 1.44
N GLY A 690 13.89 11.78 2.68
CA GLY A 690 12.87 11.48 3.70
C GLY A 690 12.03 12.69 4.08
N VAL A 691 12.63 13.87 4.23
CA VAL A 691 11.92 15.13 4.56
C VAL A 691 11.06 15.58 3.39
N VAL A 692 11.60 15.60 2.17
CA VAL A 692 10.82 15.99 0.99
C VAL A 692 9.71 14.97 0.74
N GLY A 693 10.00 13.67 0.87
CA GLY A 693 8.99 12.62 0.76
C GLY A 693 7.92 12.70 1.83
N MET A 694 8.24 13.10 3.06
CA MET A 694 7.24 13.38 4.10
C MET A 694 6.28 14.52 3.71
N LEU A 695 6.77 15.52 2.98
CA LEU A 695 5.95 16.68 2.56
C LEU A 695 5.14 16.41 1.29
N VAL A 696 5.60 15.52 0.42
CA VAL A 696 5.01 15.28 -0.90
C VAL A 696 4.12 14.03 -0.93
N ASN A 697 4.42 13.02 -0.12
CA ASN A 697 3.68 11.77 -0.09
C ASN A 697 2.54 11.78 0.94
N ASP A 698 1.46 11.07 0.63
CA ASP A 698 0.28 10.86 1.47
C ASP A 698 0.60 10.11 2.78
N SER A 699 1.69 9.35 2.85
CA SER A 699 2.12 8.68 4.09
C SER A 699 2.80 9.59 5.12
N GLY A 700 3.09 10.85 4.77
CA GLY A 700 3.62 11.84 5.70
C GLY A 700 4.87 11.37 6.45
N THR A 701 4.82 11.42 7.78
CA THR A 701 5.95 11.14 8.68
C THR A 701 6.47 9.71 8.61
N ALA A 702 5.69 8.77 8.07
CA ALA A 702 6.14 7.39 7.87
C ALA A 702 7.37 7.32 6.96
N VAL A 703 7.43 8.12 5.89
CA VAL A 703 8.54 8.14 4.93
C VAL A 703 9.85 8.53 5.61
N LEU A 704 9.85 9.66 6.34
CA LEU A 704 11.03 10.11 7.09
C LEU A 704 11.42 9.11 8.18
N SER A 705 10.44 8.56 8.90
CA SER A 705 10.68 7.58 9.96
C SER A 705 11.40 6.35 9.41
N MET A 706 11.02 5.86 8.23
CA MET A 706 11.66 4.71 7.60
C MET A 706 13.07 4.99 7.10
N ALA A 707 13.31 6.17 6.53
CA ALA A 707 14.66 6.59 6.14
C ALA A 707 15.61 6.63 7.37
N VAL A 708 15.13 7.18 8.49
CA VAL A 708 15.85 7.25 9.76
C VAL A 708 16.08 5.86 10.35
N SER A 709 15.04 5.02 10.33
CA SER A 709 15.04 3.65 10.85
C SER A 709 16.15 2.78 10.27
N LEU A 710 16.52 3.06 9.02
CA LEU A 710 17.57 2.38 8.27
C LEU A 710 18.90 3.13 8.36
N ALA A 711 18.95 4.43 8.07
CA ALA A 711 20.20 5.17 7.92
C ALA A 711 20.97 5.32 9.25
N VAL A 712 20.27 5.65 10.34
CA VAL A 712 20.93 6.01 11.61
C VAL A 712 21.62 4.81 12.27
N PRO A 713 21.01 3.61 12.37
CA PRO A 713 21.70 2.46 12.96
C PRO A 713 22.92 2.03 12.13
N LEU A 714 22.87 2.17 10.80
CA LEU A 714 24.01 1.88 9.92
C LEU A 714 25.18 2.84 10.16
N VAL A 715 24.91 4.14 10.32
CA VAL A 715 25.93 5.14 10.66
C VAL A 715 26.48 4.93 12.07
N LEU A 716 25.62 4.57 13.03
CA LEU A 716 26.02 4.26 14.39
C LEU A 716 27.00 3.08 14.44
N TYR A 717 26.72 2.01 13.67
CA TYR A 717 27.65 0.88 13.54
C TYR A 717 29.02 1.30 13.01
N ALA A 718 29.03 2.09 11.92
CA ALA A 718 30.27 2.57 11.30
C ALA A 718 31.13 3.41 12.27
N GLY A 719 30.49 4.22 13.11
CA GLY A 719 31.15 4.97 14.18
C GLY A 719 31.77 4.07 15.24
N LEU A 720 31.03 3.06 15.71
CA LEU A 720 31.50 2.11 16.74
C LEU A 720 32.68 1.25 16.32
N ARG A 721 32.84 1.00 15.02
CA ARG A 721 33.97 0.24 14.45
C ARG A 721 35.15 1.11 14.05
N SER A 722 35.05 2.43 14.21
CA SER A 722 36.16 3.34 14.00
C SER A 722 37.00 3.42 15.29
N PRO A 723 38.32 3.14 15.24
CA PRO A 723 39.17 3.21 16.42
C PRO A 723 39.22 4.66 16.94
N MET A 724 39.35 4.81 18.26
CA MET A 724 39.56 6.11 18.89
C MET A 724 40.83 6.74 18.29
N PRO A 725 40.83 8.04 17.95
CA PRO A 725 42.09 8.75 17.76
C PRO A 725 42.91 8.58 19.03
N GLU A 726 44.17 8.15 18.91
CA GLU A 726 45.10 8.33 20.02
C GLU A 726 45.16 9.84 20.32
N PRO A 727 45.09 10.24 21.60
CA PRO A 727 45.40 11.63 21.93
C PRO A 727 46.78 11.94 21.37
N GLU A 728 46.92 13.02 20.59
CA GLU A 728 48.24 13.46 20.14
C GLU A 728 49.17 13.54 21.36
N PRO A 729 50.36 12.92 21.30
CA PRO A 729 51.36 13.09 22.34
C PRO A 729 51.88 14.53 22.26
N GLY A 730 51.19 15.45 22.92
CA GLY A 730 51.54 16.86 22.84
C GLY A 730 50.65 17.87 23.56
N ASP A 731 49.44 17.52 24.04
CA ASP A 731 48.65 18.47 24.84
C ASP A 731 49.12 18.42 26.30
N PRO A 732 49.85 19.44 26.80
CA PRO A 732 50.29 19.45 28.18
C PRO A 732 49.04 19.53 29.04
N ARG A 733 48.89 18.58 29.97
CA ARG A 733 47.92 18.76 31.07
C ARG A 733 48.23 20.11 31.72
N PRO A 734 47.23 20.95 32.06
CA PRO A 734 47.49 22.07 32.94
C PRO A 734 47.99 21.49 34.25
N ASP A 735 49.28 21.65 34.51
CA ASP A 735 49.90 21.27 35.76
C ASP A 735 49.10 21.90 36.89
N THR A 736 48.73 21.03 37.83
CA THR A 736 48.33 21.41 39.17
C THR A 736 49.39 22.35 39.72
N LEU A 737 49.05 23.63 39.85
CA LEU A 737 49.80 24.61 40.62
C LEU A 737 49.95 24.08 42.06
N GLU A 738 51.10 23.48 42.37
CA GLU A 738 51.59 23.43 43.73
C GLU A 738 52.06 24.84 44.14
N PRO A 739 51.72 25.31 45.36
CA PRO A 739 52.17 26.61 45.84
C PRO A 739 53.61 26.51 46.34
N HIS A 740 54.56 27.04 45.56
CA HIS A 740 55.91 27.27 46.04
C HIS A 740 55.92 28.38 47.10
N GLY A 741 56.69 28.12 48.16
CA GLY A 741 56.66 28.84 49.42
C GLY A 741 57.26 30.24 49.37
N ALA A 742 56.76 31.07 50.28
CA ALA A 742 57.30 32.38 50.58
C ALA A 742 58.66 32.25 51.28
N ALA A 743 59.66 32.87 50.67
CA ALA A 743 60.99 33.04 51.21
C ALA A 743 60.98 33.96 52.44
N ARG A 744 61.79 33.57 53.43
CA ARG A 744 62.22 34.40 54.56
C ARG A 744 63.10 35.54 54.05
N THR A 745 62.94 36.74 54.62
CA THR A 745 63.97 37.79 54.63
C THR A 745 64.48 38.00 56.06
N PRO A 746 65.78 38.30 56.25
CA PRO A 746 66.39 38.50 57.56
C PRO A 746 66.42 39.99 57.96
N ALA A 747 66.14 40.26 59.24
CA ALA A 747 66.68 41.29 60.14
C ALA A 747 65.71 41.48 61.30
#